data_AF-A0A1Y6KLH5-F1
#
_entry.id   AF-A0A1Y6KLH5-F1
#
_cell.length_a   1.000
_cell.length_b   1.000
_cell.length_c   1.000
_cell.angle_alpha   90.00
_cell.angle_beta   90.00
_cell.angle_gamma   90.00
#
_symmetry.space_group_name_H-M   'P 1'
#
loop_
_entity.id
_entity.type
_entity.pdbx_description
1 polymer ?
#
loop_
_entity_poly.entity_id
_entity_poly.type
_entity_poly.pdbx_seq_one_letter_code
_entity_poly.pdbx_strand_id
1 'polypeptide(L)'
;MHQPSKWWTGLIAVAVLWLAAVSFKTASVEDDIAPRARAAVAAAAPDTAAALKVSVAGRDVRIEGPEFSADQSERLGDAAAVNGVRLVDDSYDKLPTPKPYAFRAARNGNQLVLEGGVPTPAVRQAVLGAARAAGGGEVVDRLGYALGAPVNFAAIAGHGLAQAAKLNGGAFSLADKSYSIAGTAASSDVYETAIAATRQLPSGAVLDKVAILPPEAKPFIWSAVRDDKAVVMSGVVPTDDVRRALEGTAAKAWPGSSVIHQMQIARGAPSGDFSAYTAYALAELARLSTGRVVISDATYTITGEAPSSAAYDEAIAGVGKLPAGLTLAKADILPPEMKPYRWTAEFDGTGVSLAGLAPSAASREVVMGAATGQFDGKPIKSAIGIARGAPDGDVAKVGASLLQQLAKLSGGRAEINDTQVSISGVGLANVTGAAVREQLAGALPAPFTLAAVDVRDGPVSPYAFSLQKQDGRVRLSGYVPDDAARRDLISAASSAFVTETVEDSLKVADGAPKDFVKSLTATFPALARLWSGSLTAKDATLSVDALAIYDKSADQVRKELADASGNLKLDEVKIGVKPESPPLPLAECQPAFEGLLAKGRIRFATGSAELSRESLALLDHIVDVAQRCKEAEIAIEGHTDNVGDEADNIDLSKRRAAAVVSYISEAGIDTSRMTSEGYGQNRPVASNDSAEGRAQNRRIEFVVK
;
A
#
# COMPACT_ATOMS: atom_id res chain seq x y z
N MET A 1 -40.56 65.10 127.59
CA MET A 1 -39.10 65.13 127.77
C MET A 1 -38.41 64.84 126.43
N HIS A 2 -38.13 65.85 125.61
CA HIS A 2 -37.30 65.73 124.40
C HIS A 2 -36.63 67.09 124.15
N GLN A 3 -35.31 67.17 124.28
CA GLN A 3 -34.55 68.42 124.15
C GLN A 3 -34.22 68.71 122.68
N PRO A 4 -34.67 69.84 122.09
CA PRO A 4 -34.47 70.13 120.69
C PRO A 4 -33.14 70.80 120.31
N SER A 5 -32.08 70.68 121.11
CA SER A 5 -30.76 71.28 120.80
C SER A 5 -29.68 70.24 120.45
N LYS A 6 -30.07 68.96 120.31
CA LYS A 6 -29.16 67.83 120.04
C LYS A 6 -29.38 67.12 118.70
N TRP A 7 -30.17 67.70 117.77
CA TRP A 7 -30.40 67.06 116.46
C TRP A 7 -29.23 67.24 115.51
N TRP A 8 -28.47 68.33 115.61
CA TRP A 8 -27.30 68.59 114.76
C TRP A 8 -26.17 67.58 115.03
N THR A 9 -25.97 67.15 116.28
CA THR A 9 -25.09 66.02 116.60
C THR A 9 -25.61 64.70 116.02
N GLY A 10 -26.95 64.55 115.93
CA GLY A 10 -27.59 63.46 115.20
C GLY A 10 -27.41 63.55 113.69
N LEU A 11 -27.45 64.74 113.09
CA LEU A 11 -27.21 64.99 111.66
C LEU A 11 -25.74 64.79 111.27
N ILE A 12 -24.79 65.19 112.12
CA ILE A 12 -23.37 64.87 111.93
C ILE A 12 -23.16 63.36 112.07
N ALA A 13 -23.75 62.73 113.08
CA ALA A 13 -23.69 61.27 113.22
C ALA A 13 -24.33 60.57 112.02
N VAL A 14 -25.46 61.05 111.50
CA VAL A 14 -26.13 60.52 110.30
C VAL A 14 -25.31 60.79 109.04
N ALA A 15 -24.69 61.96 108.88
CA ALA A 15 -23.83 62.28 107.75
C ALA A 15 -22.53 61.47 107.78
N VAL A 16 -21.95 61.24 108.96
CA VAL A 16 -20.79 60.36 109.16
C VAL A 16 -21.17 58.89 108.95
N LEU A 17 -22.32 58.44 109.45
CA LEU A 17 -22.85 57.09 109.20
C LEU A 17 -23.25 56.90 107.73
N TRP A 18 -23.74 57.94 107.07
CA TRP A 18 -24.08 57.93 105.64
C TRP A 18 -22.81 57.92 104.80
N LEU A 19 -21.81 58.77 105.09
CA LEU A 19 -20.49 58.74 104.46
C LEU A 19 -19.79 57.39 104.70
N ALA A 20 -19.88 56.83 105.91
CA ALA A 20 -19.37 55.50 106.22
C ALA A 20 -20.15 54.42 105.46
N ALA A 21 -21.48 54.47 105.43
CA ALA A 21 -22.29 53.52 104.68
C ALA A 21 -22.00 53.59 103.18
N VAL A 22 -21.90 54.79 102.60
CA VAL A 22 -21.52 54.99 101.19
C VAL A 22 -20.08 54.52 100.96
N SER A 23 -19.14 54.80 101.86
CA SER A 23 -17.74 54.41 101.66
C SER A 23 -17.49 52.91 101.87
N PHE A 24 -18.26 52.23 102.74
CA PHE A 24 -18.10 50.81 103.05
C PHE A 24 -19.07 49.89 102.29
N LYS A 25 -20.23 50.38 101.82
CA LYS A 25 -21.25 49.57 101.14
C LYS A 25 -21.31 49.78 99.63
N THR A 26 -20.84 50.92 99.08
CA THR A 26 -20.89 51.16 97.62
C THR A 26 -20.15 50.07 96.85
N ALA A 27 -18.90 49.75 97.23
CA ALA A 27 -18.14 48.66 96.60
C ALA A 27 -18.86 47.31 96.73
N SER A 28 -19.42 46.99 97.90
CA SER A 28 -20.16 45.74 98.12
C SER A 28 -21.46 45.65 97.30
N VAL A 29 -22.12 46.77 97.02
CA VAL A 29 -23.34 46.83 96.19
C VAL A 29 -22.98 46.73 94.71
N GLU A 30 -21.93 47.42 94.28
CA GLU A 30 -21.41 47.35 92.91
C GLU A 30 -20.88 45.94 92.59
N ASP A 31 -20.13 45.30 93.50
CA ASP A 31 -19.60 43.95 93.35
C ASP A 31 -20.69 42.87 93.29
N ASP A 32 -21.88 43.13 93.86
CA ASP A 32 -23.05 42.24 93.78
C ASP A 32 -23.88 42.48 92.50
N ILE A 33 -24.13 43.75 92.14
CA ILE A 33 -24.95 44.10 90.97
C ILE A 33 -24.20 43.86 89.66
N ALA A 34 -22.92 44.23 89.58
CA ALA A 34 -22.13 44.16 88.35
C ALA A 34 -22.07 42.77 87.68
N PRO A 35 -21.78 41.65 88.39
CA PRO A 35 -21.79 40.33 87.76
C PRO A 35 -23.19 39.90 87.32
N ARG A 36 -24.25 40.23 88.07
CA ARG A 36 -25.64 39.90 87.71
C ARG A 36 -26.13 40.68 86.50
N ALA A 37 -25.83 41.98 86.44
CA ALA A 37 -26.15 42.84 85.30
C ALA A 37 -25.37 42.39 84.04
N ARG A 38 -24.07 42.10 84.16
CA ARG A 38 -23.27 41.53 83.06
C ARG A 38 -23.83 40.21 82.57
N ALA A 39 -24.21 39.30 83.47
CA ALA A 39 -24.79 38.02 83.12
C ALA A 39 -26.15 38.17 82.42
N ALA A 40 -27.00 39.10 82.87
CA ALA A 40 -28.29 39.36 82.26
C ALA A 40 -28.16 39.99 80.86
N VAL A 41 -27.26 40.96 80.68
CA VAL A 41 -26.93 41.53 79.37
C VAL A 41 -26.34 40.47 78.43
N ALA A 42 -25.44 39.62 78.94
CA ALA A 42 -24.87 38.50 78.17
C ALA A 42 -25.92 37.45 77.78
N ALA A 43 -26.89 37.17 78.64
CA ALA A 43 -27.99 36.25 78.34
C ALA A 43 -28.98 36.84 77.33
N ALA A 44 -29.26 38.15 77.43
CA ALA A 44 -30.16 38.83 76.52
C ALA A 44 -29.56 39.00 75.12
N ALA A 45 -28.26 39.29 75.01
CA ALA A 45 -27.55 39.48 73.75
C ALA A 45 -26.28 38.61 73.63
N PRO A 46 -26.43 37.27 73.56
CA PRO A 46 -25.28 36.36 73.55
C PRO A 46 -24.32 36.60 72.39
N ASP A 47 -24.82 37.10 71.25
CA ASP A 47 -24.02 37.31 70.04
C ASP A 47 -23.21 38.62 70.04
N THR A 48 -23.60 39.60 70.88
CA THR A 48 -23.04 40.96 70.85
C THR A 48 -22.47 41.45 72.16
N ALA A 49 -22.79 40.80 73.29
CA ALA A 49 -22.35 41.20 74.63
C ALA A 49 -20.83 41.35 74.78
N ALA A 50 -20.03 40.58 74.03
CA ALA A 50 -18.57 40.68 74.06
C ALA A 50 -18.01 42.04 73.56
N ALA A 51 -18.80 42.82 72.81
CA ALA A 51 -18.43 44.17 72.38
C ALA A 51 -19.06 45.28 73.23
N LEU A 52 -19.85 44.92 74.26
CA LEU A 52 -20.53 45.85 75.13
C LEU A 52 -19.80 45.97 76.47
N LYS A 53 -19.64 47.19 76.94
CA LYS A 53 -19.08 47.51 78.24
C LYS A 53 -20.21 47.77 79.22
N VAL A 54 -20.31 46.93 80.24
CA VAL A 54 -21.27 47.10 81.34
C VAL A 54 -20.52 47.55 82.59
N SER A 55 -20.74 48.80 82.97
CA SER A 55 -20.22 49.41 84.19
C SER A 55 -21.35 49.68 85.18
N VAL A 56 -21.07 49.59 86.46
CA VAL A 56 -22.02 49.89 87.54
C VAL A 56 -21.43 51.01 88.39
N ALA A 57 -22.22 52.03 88.67
CA ALA A 57 -21.88 53.10 89.59
C ALA A 57 -22.99 53.20 90.65
N GLY A 58 -22.68 52.81 91.88
CA GLY A 58 -23.64 52.59 92.96
C GLY A 58 -24.69 51.55 92.58
N ARG A 59 -25.89 52.01 92.19
CA ARG A 59 -27.04 51.19 91.78
C ARG A 59 -27.45 51.43 90.33
N ASP A 60 -26.69 52.22 89.58
CA ASP A 60 -26.99 52.52 88.19
C ASP A 60 -26.09 51.69 87.28
N VAL A 61 -26.69 51.09 86.27
CA VAL A 61 -25.97 50.29 85.27
C VAL A 61 -25.84 51.12 84.01
N ARG A 62 -24.63 51.26 83.49
CA ARG A 62 -24.36 51.91 82.22
C ARG A 62 -23.87 50.89 81.19
N ILE A 63 -24.52 50.84 80.04
CA ILE A 63 -24.17 49.97 78.91
C ILE A 63 -23.62 50.84 77.77
N GLU A 64 -22.39 50.60 77.36
CA GLU A 64 -21.73 51.34 76.27
C GLU A 64 -21.23 50.38 75.19
N GLY A 65 -21.30 50.79 73.93
CA GLY A 65 -20.70 50.04 72.82
C GLY A 65 -21.43 50.22 71.49
N PRO A 66 -21.11 49.41 70.46
CA PRO A 66 -21.78 49.52 69.17
C PRO A 66 -23.24 49.07 69.18
N GLU A 67 -24.07 49.73 68.36
CA GLU A 67 -25.48 49.40 68.14
C GLU A 67 -25.62 48.35 67.02
N PHE A 68 -25.96 47.11 67.38
CA PHE A 68 -26.06 46.00 66.41
C PHE A 68 -27.48 45.75 65.89
N SER A 69 -28.51 46.22 66.59
CA SER A 69 -29.91 46.11 66.19
C SER A 69 -30.73 47.29 66.71
N ALA A 70 -31.83 47.63 66.02
CA ALA A 70 -32.67 48.78 66.37
C ALA A 70 -33.41 48.60 67.71
N ASP A 71 -33.62 47.36 68.15
CA ASP A 71 -34.26 46.99 69.43
C ASP A 71 -33.24 46.81 70.57
N GLN A 72 -31.93 47.01 70.33
CA GLN A 72 -30.88 46.70 71.29
C GLN A 72 -31.03 47.49 72.60
N SER A 73 -31.33 48.78 72.50
CA SER A 73 -31.49 49.67 73.67
C SER A 73 -32.61 49.20 74.59
N GLU A 74 -33.81 48.98 74.06
CA GLU A 74 -34.97 48.50 74.83
C GLU A 74 -34.69 47.13 75.44
N ARG A 75 -34.25 46.17 74.62
CA ARG A 75 -34.01 44.78 75.04
C ARG A 75 -32.92 44.66 76.11
N LEU A 76 -31.82 45.41 75.99
CA LEU A 76 -30.73 45.38 76.96
C LEU A 76 -31.02 46.22 78.20
N GLY A 77 -31.75 47.32 78.04
CA GLY A 77 -32.27 48.13 79.13
C GLY A 77 -33.10 47.29 80.09
N ASP A 78 -34.06 46.53 79.55
CA ASP A 78 -34.92 45.62 80.32
C ASP A 78 -34.13 44.49 80.98
N ALA A 79 -33.18 43.89 80.25
CA ALA A 79 -32.36 42.80 80.78
C ALA A 79 -31.45 43.25 81.92
N ALA A 80 -30.88 44.46 81.83
CA ALA A 80 -29.99 45.00 82.86
C ALA A 80 -30.72 45.51 84.10
N ALA A 81 -32.06 45.65 84.07
CA ALA A 81 -32.90 46.04 85.20
C ALA A 81 -33.09 44.92 86.25
N VAL A 82 -31.99 44.26 86.63
CA VAL A 82 -31.98 43.19 87.64
C VAL A 82 -32.28 43.73 89.05
N ASN A 83 -32.75 42.85 89.95
CA ASN A 83 -33.10 43.25 91.32
C ASN A 83 -31.94 43.99 92.02
N GLY A 84 -32.21 45.22 92.48
CA GLY A 84 -31.21 46.09 93.13
C GLY A 84 -30.76 47.26 92.25
N VAL A 85 -30.95 47.19 90.93
CA VAL A 85 -30.68 48.31 90.00
C VAL A 85 -31.73 49.41 90.16
N ARG A 86 -31.30 50.67 90.06
CA ARG A 86 -32.16 51.86 90.14
C ARG A 86 -32.46 52.45 88.76
N LEU A 87 -31.42 52.57 87.92
CA LEU A 87 -31.50 53.14 86.59
C LEU A 87 -30.57 52.34 85.67
N VAL A 88 -31.04 52.07 84.46
CA VAL A 88 -30.18 51.62 83.36
C VAL A 88 -30.03 52.78 82.39
N ASP A 89 -28.79 53.12 82.08
CA ASP A 89 -28.42 54.16 81.14
C ASP A 89 -27.62 53.51 80.00
N ASP A 90 -27.81 53.97 78.78
CA ASP A 90 -27.15 53.40 77.62
C ASP A 90 -26.60 54.46 76.66
N SER A 91 -25.54 54.08 75.96
CA SER A 91 -24.86 54.94 74.99
C SER A 91 -24.27 54.07 73.90
N TYR A 92 -24.93 54.05 72.74
CA TYR A 92 -24.49 53.23 71.62
C TYR A 92 -23.94 54.03 70.43
N ASP A 93 -22.87 53.49 69.84
CA ASP A 93 -22.28 54.00 68.60
C ASP A 93 -22.96 53.37 67.38
N LYS A 94 -23.46 54.20 66.46
CA LYS A 94 -24.09 53.71 65.22
C LYS A 94 -23.06 53.06 64.31
N LEU A 95 -23.31 51.81 63.93
CA LEU A 95 -22.45 51.08 63.01
C LEU A 95 -22.66 51.50 61.54
N PRO A 96 -21.62 51.47 60.71
CA PRO A 96 -21.74 51.77 59.28
C PRO A 96 -22.59 50.69 58.56
N THR A 97 -23.32 51.12 57.54
CA THR A 97 -24.09 50.27 56.61
C THR A 97 -23.55 50.41 55.18
N PRO A 98 -22.33 49.91 54.91
CA PRO A 98 -21.68 50.09 53.62
C PRO A 98 -22.50 49.45 52.48
N LYS A 99 -22.51 50.11 51.31
CA LYS A 99 -23.11 49.60 50.07
C LYS A 99 -22.06 49.63 48.95
N PRO A 100 -21.59 48.47 48.45
CA PRO A 100 -21.95 47.12 48.87
C PRO A 100 -21.34 46.76 50.25
N TYR A 101 -21.95 45.79 50.94
CA TYR A 101 -21.37 45.16 52.13
C TYR A 101 -20.17 44.30 51.73
N ALA A 102 -18.96 44.78 52.00
CA ALA A 102 -17.73 44.15 51.54
C ALA A 102 -17.05 43.32 52.65
N PHE A 103 -16.69 42.09 52.32
CA PHE A 103 -15.79 41.24 53.09
C PHE A 103 -14.77 40.60 52.15
N ARG A 104 -13.49 40.56 52.56
CA ARG A 104 -12.40 39.98 51.78
C ARG A 104 -11.49 39.15 52.67
N ALA A 105 -11.09 38.00 52.16
CA ALA A 105 -10.02 37.19 52.71
C ALA A 105 -8.97 36.93 51.62
N ALA A 106 -7.70 37.20 51.88
CA ALA A 106 -6.65 36.96 50.91
C ALA A 106 -5.39 36.39 51.57
N ARG A 107 -4.79 35.40 50.91
CA ARG A 107 -3.52 34.81 51.34
C ARG A 107 -2.36 35.62 50.81
N ASN A 108 -1.52 36.13 51.70
CA ASN A 108 -0.30 36.84 51.39
C ASN A 108 0.89 36.11 52.05
N GLY A 109 1.60 35.27 51.29
CA GLY A 109 2.63 34.40 51.85
C GLY A 109 2.05 33.43 52.89
N ASN A 110 2.57 33.51 54.12
CA ASN A 110 2.11 32.72 55.28
C ASN A 110 1.04 33.45 56.12
N GLN A 111 0.48 34.56 55.64
CA GLN A 111 -0.59 35.29 56.35
C GLN A 111 -1.92 35.19 55.62
N LEU A 112 -3.00 35.02 56.37
CA LEU A 112 -4.38 35.12 55.87
C LEU A 112 -4.97 36.43 56.38
N VAL A 113 -5.12 37.40 55.50
CA VAL A 113 -5.59 38.75 55.84
C VAL A 113 -7.10 38.82 55.64
N LEU A 114 -7.83 39.18 56.70
CA LEU A 114 -9.27 39.36 56.71
C LEU A 114 -9.61 40.85 56.80
N GLU A 115 -10.35 41.38 55.84
CA GLU A 115 -10.70 42.80 55.73
C GLU A 115 -12.19 42.99 55.44
N GLY A 116 -12.78 44.08 55.94
CA GLY A 116 -14.17 44.46 55.66
C GLY A 116 -15.10 44.35 56.86
N GLY A 117 -16.41 44.27 56.57
CA GLY A 117 -17.48 44.28 57.55
C GLY A 117 -17.73 42.91 58.20
N VAL A 118 -18.02 42.91 59.50
CA VAL A 118 -18.55 41.75 60.23
C VAL A 118 -19.77 42.15 61.08
N PRO A 119 -20.88 41.38 61.08
CA PRO A 119 -22.13 41.85 61.66
C PRO A 119 -22.17 41.83 63.19
N THR A 120 -21.56 40.82 63.84
CA THR A 120 -21.56 40.69 65.31
C THR A 120 -20.24 40.10 65.82
N PRO A 121 -19.90 40.29 67.11
CA PRO A 121 -18.77 39.63 67.76
C PRO A 121 -18.77 38.10 67.67
N ALA A 122 -19.92 37.44 67.87
CA ALA A 122 -20.02 35.99 67.72
C ALA A 122 -19.70 35.52 66.30
N VAL A 123 -20.20 36.25 65.29
CA VAL A 123 -19.88 35.96 63.88
C VAL A 123 -18.40 36.24 63.59
N ARG A 124 -17.81 37.30 64.15
CA ARG A 124 -16.36 37.56 64.05
C ARG A 124 -15.54 36.40 64.60
N GLN A 125 -15.91 35.86 65.75
CA GLN A 125 -15.24 34.68 66.32
C GLN A 125 -15.42 33.44 65.45
N ALA A 126 -16.61 33.21 64.89
CA ALA A 126 -16.85 32.11 63.96
C ALA A 126 -15.99 32.23 62.69
N VAL A 127 -15.89 33.43 62.11
CA VAL A 127 -15.06 33.70 60.93
C VAL A 127 -13.58 33.55 61.24
N LEU A 128 -13.10 34.06 62.37
CA LEU A 128 -11.71 33.87 62.82
C LEU A 128 -11.40 32.40 63.11
N GLY A 129 -12.35 31.67 63.69
CA GLY A 129 -12.25 30.22 63.90
C GLY A 129 -12.14 29.46 62.58
N ALA A 130 -12.99 29.78 61.60
CA ALA A 130 -12.95 29.21 60.26
C ALA A 130 -11.63 29.55 59.54
N ALA A 131 -11.12 30.78 59.68
CA ALA A 131 -9.84 31.20 59.12
C ALA A 131 -8.66 30.40 59.70
N ARG A 132 -8.64 30.15 61.01
CA ARG A 132 -7.62 29.31 61.66
C ARG A 132 -7.73 27.85 61.24
N ALA A 133 -8.96 27.32 61.16
CA ALA A 133 -9.23 25.94 60.75
C ALA A 133 -8.87 25.67 59.28
N ALA A 134 -8.98 26.68 58.41
CA ALA A 134 -8.60 26.59 57.00
C ALA A 134 -7.07 26.42 56.80
N GLY A 135 -6.26 26.68 57.84
CA GLY A 135 -4.83 26.36 57.89
C GLY A 135 -3.91 27.33 57.13
N GLY A 136 -2.59 27.23 57.41
CA GLY A 136 -1.56 27.84 56.57
C GLY A 136 -0.96 29.18 57.03
N GLY A 137 -1.04 29.51 58.33
CA GLY A 137 -0.21 30.56 58.94
C GLY A 137 -0.98 31.58 59.79
N GLU A 138 -0.42 32.78 59.95
CA GLU A 138 -0.93 33.81 60.87
C GLU A 138 -2.20 34.48 60.30
N VAL A 139 -3.27 34.54 61.09
CA VAL A 139 -4.51 35.24 60.71
C VAL A 139 -4.41 36.71 61.11
N VAL A 140 -4.39 37.60 60.13
CA VAL A 140 -4.34 39.05 60.34
C VAL A 140 -5.78 39.59 60.29
N ASP A 141 -6.30 39.95 61.45
CA ASP A 141 -7.66 40.48 61.62
C ASP A 141 -7.70 42.00 61.41
N ARG A 142 -8.31 42.44 60.31
CA ARG A 142 -8.62 43.86 60.00
C ARG A 142 -10.12 44.06 59.83
N LEU A 143 -10.93 43.27 60.52
CA LEU A 143 -12.39 43.33 60.45
C LEU A 143 -12.93 44.49 61.31
N GLY A 144 -13.89 45.20 60.75
CA GLY A 144 -14.67 46.24 61.43
C GLY A 144 -16.14 45.82 61.55
N TYR A 145 -16.81 46.25 62.63
CA TYR A 145 -18.25 45.98 62.78
C TYR A 145 -19.05 46.82 61.79
N ALA A 146 -19.95 46.17 61.04
CA ALA A 146 -20.80 46.82 60.04
C ALA A 146 -22.11 46.05 59.86
N LEU A 147 -23.19 46.79 59.61
CA LEU A 147 -24.52 46.25 59.34
C LEU A 147 -24.78 46.11 57.83
N GLY A 148 -25.74 45.27 57.46
CA GLY A 148 -26.07 44.98 56.05
C GLY A 148 -25.46 43.69 55.50
N ALA A 149 -24.93 42.82 56.37
CA ALA A 149 -24.43 41.52 55.97
C ALA A 149 -25.52 40.66 55.29
N PRO A 150 -25.17 39.86 54.26
CA PRO A 150 -26.11 38.93 53.65
C PRO A 150 -26.57 37.85 54.65
N VAL A 151 -27.73 37.26 54.38
CA VAL A 151 -28.22 36.08 55.11
C VAL A 151 -27.17 34.98 55.06
N ASN A 152 -26.96 34.31 56.20
CA ASN A 152 -25.95 33.24 56.37
C ASN A 152 -24.49 33.66 56.12
N PHE A 153 -24.16 34.93 56.34
CA PHE A 153 -22.80 35.47 56.17
C PHE A 153 -21.69 34.58 56.76
N ALA A 154 -21.83 34.08 57.99
CA ALA A 154 -20.81 33.24 58.63
C ALA A 154 -20.52 31.95 57.85
N ALA A 155 -21.56 31.31 57.30
CA ALA A 155 -21.43 30.10 56.50
C ALA A 155 -20.80 30.41 55.13
N ILE A 156 -21.19 31.53 54.50
CA ILE A 156 -20.60 31.98 53.23
C ILE A 156 -19.12 32.30 53.41
N ALA A 157 -18.77 33.06 54.45
CA ALA A 157 -17.40 33.42 54.77
C ALA A 157 -16.56 32.18 55.10
N GLY A 158 -17.08 31.26 55.92
CA GLY A 158 -16.41 30.00 56.24
C GLY A 158 -16.15 29.13 55.02
N HIS A 159 -17.14 29.00 54.12
CA HIS A 159 -16.98 28.28 52.85
C HIS A 159 -15.91 28.94 51.98
N GLY A 160 -15.97 30.26 51.78
CA GLY A 160 -15.01 31.01 50.98
C GLY A 160 -13.58 30.92 51.50
N LEU A 161 -13.40 31.01 52.82
CA LEU A 161 -12.11 30.82 53.50
C LEU A 161 -11.55 29.41 53.26
N ALA A 162 -12.39 28.38 53.44
CA ALA A 162 -11.99 27.00 53.25
C ALA A 162 -11.56 26.70 51.80
N GLN A 163 -12.21 27.31 50.79
CA GLN A 163 -11.80 27.14 49.40
C GLN A 163 -10.55 27.98 49.07
N ALA A 164 -10.48 29.24 49.51
CA ALA A 164 -9.32 30.10 49.27
C ALA A 164 -8.04 29.52 49.90
N ALA A 165 -8.12 28.89 51.07
CA ALA A 165 -6.97 28.29 51.73
C ALA A 165 -6.34 27.11 50.97
N LYS A 166 -7.11 26.42 50.12
CA LYS A 166 -6.60 25.34 49.26
C LYS A 166 -5.82 25.85 48.04
N LEU A 167 -5.87 27.15 47.76
CA LEU A 167 -5.28 27.77 46.58
C LEU A 167 -4.02 28.57 46.93
N ASN A 168 -2.99 28.45 46.09
CA ASN A 168 -1.82 29.30 46.16
C ASN A 168 -2.20 30.74 45.79
N GLY A 169 -1.89 31.68 46.69
CA GLY A 169 -2.36 33.07 46.57
C GLY A 169 -3.89 33.21 46.59
N GLY A 170 -4.58 32.27 47.24
CA GLY A 170 -6.03 32.22 47.28
C GLY A 170 -6.66 33.49 47.86
N ALA A 171 -7.70 33.99 47.20
CA ALA A 171 -8.47 35.13 47.64
C ALA A 171 -9.97 34.86 47.48
N PHE A 172 -10.73 35.28 48.46
CA PHE A 172 -12.19 35.24 48.50
C PHE A 172 -12.71 36.64 48.79
N SER A 173 -13.77 37.05 48.09
CA SER A 173 -14.49 38.28 48.39
C SER A 173 -15.99 38.08 48.32
N LEU A 174 -16.69 38.80 49.18
CA LEU A 174 -18.14 38.88 49.24
C LEU A 174 -18.55 40.35 49.22
N ALA A 175 -19.34 40.73 48.22
CA ALA A 175 -19.92 42.07 48.09
C ALA A 175 -21.44 41.94 48.04
N ASP A 176 -22.12 42.31 49.13
CA ASP A 176 -23.52 41.93 49.38
C ASP A 176 -23.71 40.41 49.25
N LYS A 177 -24.30 39.94 48.14
CA LYS A 177 -24.49 38.51 47.84
C LYS A 177 -23.44 37.98 46.86
N SER A 178 -22.68 38.86 46.19
CA SER A 178 -21.75 38.50 45.12
C SER A 178 -20.50 37.83 45.68
N TYR A 179 -20.36 36.54 45.39
CA TYR A 179 -19.25 35.69 45.80
C TYR A 179 -18.20 35.63 44.69
N SER A 180 -16.96 35.96 45.01
CA SER A 180 -15.83 35.83 44.09
C SER A 180 -14.68 35.07 44.73
N ILE A 181 -13.99 34.24 43.93
CA ILE A 181 -12.83 33.46 44.37
C ILE A 181 -11.73 33.49 43.31
N ALA A 182 -10.48 33.57 43.75
CA ALA A 182 -9.30 33.59 42.91
C ALA A 182 -8.14 32.81 43.55
N GLY A 183 -7.18 32.36 42.74
CA GLY A 183 -5.97 31.69 43.21
C GLY A 183 -5.45 30.68 42.19
N THR A 184 -4.33 30.02 42.48
CA THR A 184 -3.79 28.93 41.64
C THR A 184 -3.88 27.61 42.39
N ALA A 185 -4.49 26.59 41.79
CA ALA A 185 -4.55 25.26 42.37
C ALA A 185 -3.17 24.59 42.36
N ALA A 186 -2.85 23.83 43.40
CA ALA A 186 -1.58 23.09 43.50
C ALA A 186 -1.57 21.80 42.64
N SER A 187 -2.74 21.25 42.31
CA SER A 187 -2.90 20.06 41.47
C SER A 187 -4.21 20.13 40.69
N SER A 188 -4.37 19.26 39.69
CA SER A 188 -5.62 19.15 38.90
C SER A 188 -6.81 18.78 39.79
N ASP A 189 -6.64 17.89 40.76
CA ASP A 189 -7.73 17.49 41.67
C ASP A 189 -8.18 18.67 42.54
N VAL A 190 -7.23 19.48 43.02
CA VAL A 190 -7.54 20.71 43.77
C VAL A 190 -8.27 21.72 42.88
N TYR A 191 -7.87 21.84 41.61
CA TYR A 191 -8.55 22.71 40.65
C TYR A 191 -10.00 22.27 40.43
N GLU A 192 -10.23 21.00 40.10
CA GLU A 192 -11.55 20.47 39.80
C GLU A 192 -12.48 20.56 41.01
N THR A 193 -12.00 20.20 42.20
CA THR A 193 -12.77 20.31 43.44
C THR A 193 -13.10 21.77 43.80
N ALA A 194 -12.17 22.71 43.56
CA ALA A 194 -12.42 24.13 43.80
C ALA A 194 -13.43 24.73 42.82
N ILE A 195 -13.38 24.35 41.53
CA ILE A 195 -14.40 24.72 40.53
C ILE A 195 -15.75 24.08 40.85
N ALA A 196 -15.80 22.82 41.28
CA ALA A 196 -17.03 22.17 41.68
C ALA A 196 -17.68 22.89 42.90
N ALA A 197 -16.86 23.36 43.85
CA ALA A 197 -17.34 24.09 45.02
C ALA A 197 -18.03 25.42 44.63
N THR A 198 -17.62 26.08 43.55
CA THR A 198 -18.30 27.32 43.10
C THR A 198 -19.72 27.08 42.58
N ARG A 199 -20.08 25.82 42.28
CA ARG A 199 -21.44 25.42 41.87
C ARG A 199 -22.34 25.08 43.07
N GLN A 200 -21.77 24.94 44.27
CA GLN A 200 -22.45 24.55 45.51
C GLN A 200 -22.25 25.61 46.59
N LEU A 201 -22.67 26.84 46.30
CA LEU A 201 -22.54 27.95 47.25
C LEU A 201 -23.56 27.84 48.40
N PRO A 202 -23.19 28.26 49.63
CA PRO A 202 -24.15 28.40 50.73
C PRO A 202 -25.29 29.37 50.37
N SER A 203 -26.48 29.12 50.94
CA SER A 203 -27.64 29.97 50.70
C SER A 203 -27.37 31.42 51.10
N GLY A 204 -27.77 32.37 50.25
CA GLY A 204 -27.50 33.79 50.43
C GLY A 204 -26.34 34.33 49.58
N ALA A 205 -25.49 33.46 49.03
CA ALA A 205 -24.45 33.83 48.07
C ALA A 205 -24.87 33.57 46.60
N VAL A 206 -24.39 34.40 45.69
CA VAL A 206 -24.54 34.29 44.24
C VAL A 206 -23.15 34.38 43.63
N LEU A 207 -22.80 33.44 42.76
CA LEU A 207 -21.49 33.43 42.10
C LEU A 207 -21.35 34.65 41.18
N ASP A 208 -20.28 35.42 41.35
CA ASP A 208 -19.95 36.59 40.54
C ASP A 208 -18.71 36.34 39.66
N LYS A 209 -17.54 36.15 40.28
CA LYS A 209 -16.27 35.96 39.55
C LYS A 209 -15.47 34.77 40.06
N VAL A 210 -15.08 33.89 39.13
CA VAL A 210 -14.17 32.76 39.38
C VAL A 210 -12.89 32.99 38.59
N ALA A 211 -11.79 33.22 39.30
CA ALA A 211 -10.44 33.40 38.75
C ALA A 211 -9.47 32.37 39.37
N ILE A 212 -9.89 31.11 39.40
CA ILE A 212 -9.07 29.99 39.83
C ILE A 212 -8.29 29.50 38.61
N LEU A 213 -6.96 29.45 38.71
CA LEU A 213 -6.08 28.96 37.66
C LEU A 213 -5.67 27.51 37.97
N PRO A 214 -5.64 26.61 36.96
CA PRO A 214 -5.09 25.27 37.14
C PRO A 214 -3.57 25.32 37.35
N PRO A 215 -2.94 24.23 37.84
CA PRO A 215 -1.48 24.16 37.98
C PRO A 215 -0.79 24.32 36.62
N GLU A 216 0.44 24.81 36.64
CA GLU A 216 1.26 24.98 35.43
C GLU A 216 2.06 23.72 35.12
N ALA A 217 1.95 23.21 33.90
CA ALA A 217 2.73 22.07 33.40
C ALA A 217 3.82 22.56 32.45
N LYS A 218 5.08 22.23 32.76
CA LYS A 218 6.26 22.49 31.92
C LYS A 218 7.23 21.30 32.02
N PRO A 219 7.47 20.54 30.94
CA PRO A 219 6.82 20.65 29.62
C PRO A 219 5.33 20.30 29.66
N PHE A 220 4.56 20.87 28.74
CA PHE A 220 3.14 20.57 28.56
C PHE A 220 2.99 19.33 27.68
N ILE A 221 2.76 18.15 28.29
CA ILE A 221 2.73 16.87 27.58
C ILE A 221 1.32 16.33 27.45
N TRP A 222 0.91 16.02 26.23
CA TRP A 222 -0.25 15.21 25.91
C TRP A 222 0.15 14.01 25.05
N SER A 223 -0.49 12.87 25.25
CA SER A 223 -0.24 11.68 24.43
C SER A 223 -1.50 10.85 24.24
N ALA A 224 -1.56 10.14 23.11
CA ALA A 224 -2.55 9.11 22.86
C ALA A 224 -1.85 7.83 22.40
N VAL A 225 -2.24 6.70 22.97
CA VAL A 225 -1.77 5.36 22.60
C VAL A 225 -2.96 4.55 22.11
N ARG A 226 -2.81 3.91 20.95
CA ARG A 226 -3.79 3.00 20.37
C ARG A 226 -3.21 1.60 20.29
N ASP A 227 -3.99 0.64 20.76
CA ASP A 227 -3.81 -0.78 20.46
C ASP A 227 -5.03 -1.33 19.68
N ASP A 228 -5.20 -2.64 19.64
CA ASP A 228 -6.29 -3.33 18.94
C ASP A 228 -7.67 -3.14 19.60
N LYS A 229 -7.73 -2.73 20.87
CA LYS A 229 -8.97 -2.72 21.68
C LYS A 229 -9.32 -1.36 22.26
N ALA A 230 -8.32 -0.54 22.52
CA ALA A 230 -8.49 0.70 23.27
C ALA A 230 -7.62 1.84 22.72
N VAL A 231 -8.09 3.05 23.01
CA VAL A 231 -7.30 4.27 22.86
C VAL A 231 -7.20 4.92 24.23
N VAL A 232 -5.98 5.06 24.73
CA VAL A 232 -5.68 5.69 26.02
C VAL A 232 -5.09 7.07 25.77
N MET A 233 -5.78 8.10 26.23
CA MET A 233 -5.27 9.48 26.20
C MET A 233 -4.81 9.88 27.59
N SER A 234 -3.56 10.33 27.70
CA SER A 234 -2.90 10.64 28.98
C SER A 234 -2.14 11.97 28.90
N GLY A 235 -1.84 12.57 30.05
CA GLY A 235 -1.09 13.82 30.14
C GLY A 235 -1.99 14.99 30.56
N VAL A 236 -1.71 16.19 30.04
CA VAL A 236 -2.40 17.41 30.43
C VAL A 236 -3.19 18.05 29.29
N VAL A 237 -4.29 18.72 29.63
CA VAL A 237 -5.16 19.49 28.73
C VAL A 237 -5.47 20.87 29.34
N PRO A 238 -5.68 21.92 28.52
CA PRO A 238 -5.85 23.28 29.02
C PRO A 238 -7.17 23.51 29.77
N THR A 239 -8.24 22.84 29.35
CA THR A 239 -9.59 23.00 29.93
C THR A 239 -10.37 21.69 29.88
N ASP A 240 -11.43 21.61 30.70
CA ASP A 240 -12.38 20.48 30.69
C ASP A 240 -13.13 20.35 29.35
N ASP A 241 -13.43 21.47 28.69
CA ASP A 241 -14.09 21.46 27.38
C ASP A 241 -13.21 20.81 26.32
N VAL A 242 -11.90 21.10 26.33
CA VAL A 242 -10.94 20.45 25.41
C VAL A 242 -10.81 18.97 25.71
N ARG A 243 -10.78 18.57 26.99
CA ARG A 243 -10.79 17.15 27.40
C ARG A 243 -11.99 16.41 26.81
N ARG A 244 -13.20 16.93 27.01
CA ARG A 244 -14.45 16.33 26.50
C ARG A 244 -14.50 16.31 24.96
N ALA A 245 -14.01 17.36 24.31
CA ALA A 245 -13.92 17.41 22.86
C ALA A 245 -12.97 16.35 22.30
N LEU A 246 -11.86 16.07 22.98
CA LEU A 246 -10.93 15.01 22.61
C LEU A 246 -11.54 13.62 22.79
N GLU A 247 -12.26 13.38 23.89
CA GLU A 247 -13.01 12.14 24.09
C GLU A 247 -14.03 11.91 22.97
N GLY A 248 -14.79 12.96 22.61
CA GLY A 248 -15.74 12.89 21.50
C GLY A 248 -15.08 12.67 20.14
N THR A 249 -13.91 13.28 19.91
CA THR A 249 -13.11 13.07 18.68
C THR A 249 -12.58 11.65 18.59
N ALA A 250 -12.02 11.12 19.69
CA ALA A 250 -11.53 9.75 19.77
C ALA A 250 -12.67 8.73 19.57
N ALA A 251 -13.82 8.92 20.22
CA ALA A 251 -14.96 8.03 20.06
C ALA A 251 -15.49 7.98 18.61
N LYS A 252 -15.40 9.09 17.88
CA LYS A 252 -15.75 9.15 16.45
C LYS A 252 -14.72 8.48 15.55
N ALA A 253 -13.43 8.64 15.87
CA ALA A 253 -12.34 8.07 15.08
C ALA A 253 -12.27 6.54 15.20
N TRP A 254 -12.68 5.98 16.35
CA TRP A 254 -12.62 4.54 16.62
C TRP A 254 -13.95 3.97 17.13
N PRO A 255 -14.96 3.86 16.26
CA PRO A 255 -16.25 3.28 16.64
C PRO A 255 -16.07 1.81 17.04
N GLY A 256 -16.33 1.50 18.31
CA GLY A 256 -16.21 0.14 18.86
C GLY A 256 -14.96 -0.11 19.70
N SER A 257 -13.98 0.80 19.73
CA SER A 257 -12.85 0.73 20.66
C SER A 257 -13.19 1.37 22.00
N SER A 258 -12.57 0.89 23.08
CA SER A 258 -12.69 1.51 24.40
C SER A 258 -11.87 2.80 24.45
N VAL A 259 -12.51 3.96 24.61
CA VAL A 259 -11.83 5.25 24.78
C VAL A 259 -11.59 5.50 26.27
N ILE A 260 -10.34 5.46 26.70
CA ILE A 260 -9.91 5.64 28.09
C ILE A 260 -9.23 6.99 28.23
N HIS A 261 -9.69 7.83 29.16
CA HIS A 261 -9.07 9.11 29.47
C HIS A 261 -8.35 9.06 30.82
N GLN A 262 -7.11 9.55 30.83
CA GLN A 262 -6.25 9.75 32.01
C GLN A 262 -5.68 11.17 31.99
N MET A 263 -6.38 12.10 31.35
CA MET A 263 -5.97 13.49 31.16
C MET A 263 -6.31 14.35 32.37
N GLN A 264 -5.38 15.22 32.76
CA GLN A 264 -5.51 16.18 33.85
C GLN A 264 -5.55 17.62 33.33
N ILE A 265 -6.18 18.53 34.08
CA ILE A 265 -6.27 19.94 33.68
C ILE A 265 -5.04 20.71 34.18
N ALA A 266 -4.32 21.35 33.27
CA ALA A 266 -3.17 22.21 33.57
C ALA A 266 -3.08 23.40 32.61
N ARG A 267 -2.47 24.50 33.04
CA ARG A 267 -2.08 25.61 32.15
C ARG A 267 -0.65 25.39 31.62
N GLY A 268 -0.27 26.19 30.62
CA GLY A 268 1.03 26.07 29.95
C GLY A 268 0.95 25.42 28.58
N ALA A 269 -0.26 25.26 28.02
CA ALA A 269 -0.45 24.82 26.65
C ALA A 269 0.38 25.69 25.69
N PRO A 270 0.94 25.10 24.61
CA PRO A 270 1.72 25.83 23.63
C PRO A 270 0.94 27.02 23.04
N SER A 271 1.63 28.06 22.58
CA SER A 271 1.02 29.29 22.05
C SER A 271 0.21 29.14 20.76
N GLY A 272 0.01 27.91 20.28
CA GLY A 272 -0.80 27.58 19.11
C GLY A 272 -2.15 26.97 19.47
N ASP A 273 -2.88 26.51 18.45
CA ASP A 273 -4.17 25.84 18.65
C ASP A 273 -3.95 24.38 19.10
N PHE A 274 -3.84 24.20 20.41
CA PHE A 274 -3.70 22.88 21.02
C PHE A 274 -4.82 21.91 20.60
N SER A 275 -6.04 22.40 20.35
CA SER A 275 -7.15 21.57 19.87
C SER A 275 -6.90 21.10 18.44
N ALA A 276 -6.37 21.96 17.58
CA ALA A 276 -5.96 21.57 16.23
C ALA A 276 -4.79 20.56 16.25
N TYR A 277 -3.82 20.73 17.14
CA TYR A 277 -2.67 19.81 17.25
C TYR A 277 -3.10 18.41 17.67
N THR A 278 -3.94 18.34 18.69
CA THR A 278 -4.46 17.06 19.22
C THR A 278 -5.46 16.41 18.25
N ALA A 279 -6.29 17.19 17.55
CA ALA A 279 -7.15 16.66 16.47
C ALA A 279 -6.32 16.08 15.31
N TYR A 280 -5.27 16.78 14.87
CA TYR A 280 -4.32 16.27 13.87
C TYR A 280 -3.65 14.98 14.37
N ALA A 281 -3.15 14.97 15.60
CA ALA A 281 -2.49 13.80 16.17
C ALA A 281 -3.40 12.57 16.27
N LEU A 282 -4.68 12.75 16.64
CA LEU A 282 -5.67 11.67 16.66
C LEU A 282 -6.00 11.18 15.24
N ALA A 283 -6.09 12.08 14.25
CA ALA A 283 -6.34 11.70 12.86
C ALA A 283 -5.17 10.87 12.27
N GLU A 284 -3.92 11.26 12.54
CA GLU A 284 -2.75 10.47 12.14
C GLU A 284 -2.69 9.13 12.88
N LEU A 285 -2.99 9.09 14.18
CA LEU A 285 -3.07 7.84 14.95
C LEU A 285 -4.17 6.91 14.41
N ALA A 286 -5.26 7.46 13.87
CA ALA A 286 -6.37 6.67 13.31
C ALA A 286 -5.96 5.90 12.05
N ARG A 287 -4.92 6.36 11.32
CA ARG A 287 -4.34 5.65 10.17
C ARG A 287 -3.49 4.44 10.56
N LEU A 288 -3.14 4.29 11.83
CA LEU A 288 -2.28 3.21 12.33
C LEU A 288 -3.11 2.11 12.99
N SER A 289 -2.74 0.84 12.82
CA SER A 289 -3.32 -0.30 13.54
C SER A 289 -3.03 -0.20 15.03
N THR A 290 -1.77 0.06 15.36
CA THR A 290 -1.28 0.32 16.71
C THR A 290 -0.31 1.48 16.65
N GLY A 291 -0.22 2.27 17.70
CA GLY A 291 0.71 3.39 17.72
C GLY A 291 0.59 4.30 18.91
N ARG A 292 1.42 5.33 18.89
CA ARG A 292 1.52 6.35 19.91
C ARG A 292 1.81 7.69 19.25
N VAL A 293 1.08 8.71 19.69
CA VAL A 293 1.39 10.10 19.41
C VAL A 293 1.71 10.83 20.71
N VAL A 294 2.69 11.73 20.68
CA VAL A 294 3.07 12.59 21.80
C VAL A 294 3.21 14.01 21.30
N ILE A 295 2.60 14.94 22.02
CA ILE A 295 2.80 16.38 21.87
C ILE A 295 3.45 16.85 23.17
N SER A 296 4.69 17.31 23.10
CA SER A 296 5.41 17.94 24.22
C SER A 296 5.67 19.40 23.86
N ASP A 297 4.98 20.31 24.53
CA ASP A 297 4.85 21.71 24.13
C ASP A 297 4.42 21.81 22.66
N ALA A 298 5.31 22.21 21.76
CA ALA A 298 5.06 22.33 20.32
C ALA A 298 5.78 21.24 19.47
N THR A 299 6.27 20.18 20.11
CA THR A 299 6.98 19.08 19.45
C THR A 299 6.09 17.85 19.33
N TYR A 300 6.05 17.25 18.14
CA TYR A 300 5.20 16.12 17.78
C TYR A 300 6.03 14.88 17.50
N THR A 301 5.62 13.76 18.08
CA THR A 301 6.17 12.44 17.78
C THR A 301 5.06 11.48 17.42
N ILE A 302 5.28 10.66 16.41
CA ILE A 302 4.40 9.55 16.03
C ILE A 302 5.22 8.28 15.84
N THR A 303 4.71 7.18 16.39
CA THR A 303 5.28 5.84 16.22
C THR A 303 4.16 4.84 16.06
N GLY A 304 4.30 3.82 15.23
CA GLY A 304 3.28 2.77 15.12
C GLY A 304 3.40 1.94 13.87
N GLU A 305 2.37 1.13 13.60
CA GLU A 305 2.30 0.27 12.42
C GLU A 305 1.05 0.58 11.61
N ALA A 306 1.20 0.74 10.30
CA ALA A 306 0.08 0.94 9.38
C ALA A 306 -0.65 -0.39 9.08
N PRO A 307 -1.98 -0.39 8.90
CA PRO A 307 -2.78 -1.58 8.59
C PRO A 307 -2.61 -2.07 7.14
N SER A 308 -2.14 -1.20 6.25
CA SER A 308 -2.01 -1.49 4.82
C SER A 308 -0.94 -0.58 4.18
N SER A 309 -0.45 -0.96 3.01
CA SER A 309 0.52 -0.14 2.27
C SER A 309 -0.05 1.24 1.90
N ALA A 310 -1.34 1.31 1.56
CA ALA A 310 -2.01 2.57 1.27
C ALA A 310 -2.09 3.46 2.51
N ALA A 311 -2.46 2.89 3.67
CA ALA A 311 -2.49 3.62 4.94
C ALA A 311 -1.09 4.09 5.37
N TYR A 312 -0.04 3.30 5.09
CA TYR A 312 1.35 3.70 5.30
C TYR A 312 1.71 4.93 4.47
N ASP A 313 1.44 4.91 3.16
CA ASP A 313 1.72 6.03 2.27
C ASP A 313 0.95 7.30 2.71
N GLU A 314 -0.33 7.15 3.09
CA GLU A 314 -1.14 8.24 3.62
C GLU A 314 -0.60 8.80 4.94
N ALA A 315 -0.13 7.95 5.86
CA ALA A 315 0.43 8.38 7.13
C ALA A 315 1.76 9.13 6.94
N ILE A 316 2.65 8.64 6.08
CA ILE A 316 3.90 9.35 5.73
C ILE A 316 3.59 10.70 5.08
N ALA A 317 2.64 10.77 4.16
CA ALA A 317 2.21 12.03 3.54
C ALA A 317 1.55 12.99 4.54
N GLY A 318 0.81 12.46 5.52
CA GLY A 318 0.17 13.21 6.59
C GLY A 318 1.17 13.87 7.53
N VAL A 319 2.21 13.14 7.93
CA VAL A 319 3.34 13.65 8.74
C VAL A 319 4.07 14.81 8.04
N GLY A 320 4.08 14.84 6.71
CA GLY A 320 4.62 15.96 5.93
C GLY A 320 3.79 17.24 5.96
N LYS A 321 2.58 17.21 6.53
CA LYS A 321 1.60 18.33 6.54
C LYS A 321 1.23 18.74 7.97
N LEU A 322 2.22 19.16 8.74
CA LEU A 322 2.03 19.56 10.14
C LEU A 322 1.19 20.86 10.24
N PRO A 323 0.30 20.98 11.25
CA PRO A 323 -0.34 22.24 11.59
C PRO A 323 0.67 23.34 11.94
N ALA A 324 0.32 24.60 11.67
CA ALA A 324 1.19 25.74 11.96
C ALA A 324 1.57 25.81 13.45
N GLY A 325 2.87 25.92 13.72
CA GLY A 325 3.43 25.97 15.07
C GLY A 325 3.75 24.61 15.69
N LEU A 326 3.42 23.48 15.04
CA LEU A 326 3.85 22.15 15.45
C LEU A 326 5.13 21.74 14.71
N THR A 327 6.10 21.16 15.42
CA THR A 327 7.38 20.71 14.86
C THR A 327 7.51 19.20 15.01
N LEU A 328 7.87 18.50 13.93
CA LEU A 328 8.08 17.05 13.99
C LEU A 328 9.42 16.75 14.65
N ALA A 329 9.38 16.10 15.82
CA ALA A 329 10.56 15.57 16.48
C ALA A 329 10.95 14.21 15.90
N LYS A 330 9.96 13.32 15.69
CA LYS A 330 10.21 11.95 15.25
C LYS A 330 8.97 11.31 14.61
N ALA A 331 9.16 10.58 13.50
CA ALA A 331 8.13 9.76 12.87
C ALA A 331 8.68 8.37 12.54
N ASP A 332 8.42 7.39 13.42
CA ASP A 332 8.76 5.98 13.18
C ASP A 332 7.47 5.21 12.88
N ILE A 333 6.96 5.37 11.66
CA ILE A 333 5.81 4.61 11.17
C ILE A 333 6.36 3.39 10.43
N LEU A 334 5.92 2.20 10.83
CA LEU A 334 6.28 0.94 10.21
C LEU A 334 5.23 0.57 9.16
N PRO A 335 5.64 0.12 7.96
CA PRO A 335 4.70 -0.45 7.01
C PRO A 335 4.14 -1.78 7.53
N PRO A 336 2.96 -2.23 7.06
CA PRO A 336 2.36 -3.49 7.51
C PRO A 336 3.30 -4.67 7.25
N GLU A 337 3.33 -5.66 8.14
CA GLU A 337 3.90 -6.98 7.81
C GLU A 337 2.89 -7.81 7.00
N MET A 338 3.26 -8.26 5.80
CA MET A 338 2.42 -9.11 4.96
C MET A 338 3.16 -10.38 4.54
N LYS A 339 2.53 -11.54 4.81
CA LYS A 339 3.00 -12.87 4.38
C LYS A 339 1.85 -13.63 3.69
N PRO A 340 2.11 -14.40 2.62
CA PRO A 340 3.42 -14.51 1.96
C PRO A 340 3.81 -13.22 1.22
N TYR A 341 5.10 -12.94 1.11
CA TYR A 341 5.60 -11.84 0.30
C TYR A 341 5.38 -12.17 -1.17
N ARG A 342 4.56 -11.38 -1.87
CA ARG A 342 4.31 -11.56 -3.29
C ARG A 342 4.73 -10.34 -4.09
N TRP A 343 5.49 -10.56 -5.16
CA TRP A 343 5.79 -9.56 -6.18
C TRP A 343 5.61 -10.19 -7.56
N THR A 344 5.01 -9.46 -8.50
CA THR A 344 4.69 -9.97 -9.83
C THR A 344 4.96 -8.93 -10.90
N ALA A 345 5.49 -9.37 -12.05
CA ALA A 345 5.60 -8.58 -13.26
C ALA A 345 4.97 -9.35 -14.43
N GLU A 346 4.10 -8.70 -15.20
CA GLU A 346 3.54 -9.27 -16.43
C GLU A 346 3.90 -8.39 -17.62
N PHE A 347 4.33 -9.01 -18.71
CA PHE A 347 4.64 -8.35 -19.97
C PHE A 347 3.76 -8.95 -21.08
N ASP A 348 2.95 -8.12 -21.73
CA ASP A 348 2.02 -8.55 -22.78
C ASP A 348 2.57 -8.33 -24.21
N GLY A 349 3.84 -7.94 -24.33
CA GLY A 349 4.46 -7.53 -25.60
C GLY A 349 4.42 -6.02 -25.84
N THR A 350 3.41 -5.34 -25.30
CA THR A 350 3.16 -3.90 -25.53
C THR A 350 3.44 -3.04 -24.30
N GLY A 351 3.19 -3.54 -23.09
CA GLY A 351 3.43 -2.86 -21.84
C GLY A 351 3.70 -3.83 -20.70
N VAL A 352 4.16 -3.30 -19.56
CA VAL A 352 4.48 -4.08 -18.36
C VAL A 352 3.61 -3.62 -17.18
N SER A 353 3.04 -4.59 -16.47
CA SER A 353 2.31 -4.37 -15.21
C SER A 353 3.12 -4.94 -14.05
N LEU A 354 3.32 -4.14 -13.01
CA LEU A 354 4.01 -4.53 -11.79
C LEU A 354 3.03 -4.47 -10.62
N ALA A 355 2.99 -5.50 -9.79
CA ALA A 355 2.10 -5.56 -8.63
C ALA A 355 2.74 -6.31 -7.46
N GLY A 356 2.13 -6.18 -6.29
CA GLY A 356 2.58 -6.84 -5.07
C GLY A 356 3.33 -5.90 -4.15
N LEU A 357 4.39 -6.39 -3.52
CA LEU A 357 5.02 -5.73 -2.38
C LEU A 357 6.45 -5.27 -2.70
N ALA A 358 6.90 -4.23 -2.00
CA ALA A 358 8.29 -3.84 -1.88
C ALA A 358 8.64 -3.58 -0.40
N PRO A 359 9.84 -3.98 0.07
CA PRO A 359 10.26 -3.79 1.46
C PRO A 359 10.33 -2.32 1.89
N SER A 360 10.63 -1.43 0.94
CA SER A 360 10.85 0.00 1.19
C SER A 360 10.59 0.82 -0.07
N ALA A 361 10.50 2.15 0.08
CA ALA A 361 10.43 3.08 -1.04
C ALA A 361 11.64 2.96 -1.98
N ALA A 362 12.86 2.85 -1.41
CA ALA A 362 14.08 2.66 -2.19
C ALA A 362 14.07 1.34 -2.99
N SER A 363 13.59 0.25 -2.38
CA SER A 363 13.44 -1.03 -3.08
C SER A 363 12.45 -0.93 -4.24
N ARG A 364 11.34 -0.19 -4.06
CA ARG A 364 10.37 0.07 -5.12
C ARG A 364 11.01 0.87 -6.26
N GLU A 365 11.80 1.89 -5.96
CA GLU A 365 12.52 2.68 -6.97
C GLU A 365 13.51 1.83 -7.78
N VAL A 366 14.23 0.90 -7.15
CA VAL A 366 15.13 -0.03 -7.86
C VAL A 366 14.36 -0.87 -8.89
N VAL A 367 13.22 -1.45 -8.50
CA VAL A 367 12.40 -2.25 -9.41
C VAL A 367 11.81 -1.40 -10.53
N MET A 368 11.33 -0.19 -10.21
CA MET A 368 10.79 0.74 -11.21
C MET A 368 11.88 1.19 -12.20
N GLY A 369 13.08 1.53 -11.73
CA GLY A 369 14.21 1.89 -12.57
C GLY A 369 14.64 0.74 -13.49
N ALA A 370 14.64 -0.49 -12.98
CA ALA A 370 14.86 -1.68 -13.80
C ALA A 370 13.78 -1.85 -14.87
N ALA A 371 12.50 -1.66 -14.53
CA ALA A 371 11.41 -1.76 -15.51
C ALA A 371 11.54 -0.69 -16.61
N THR A 372 11.82 0.57 -16.25
CA THR A 372 12.06 1.64 -17.22
C THR A 372 13.27 1.36 -18.12
N GLY A 373 14.36 0.83 -17.57
CA GLY A 373 15.56 0.51 -18.34
C GLY A 373 15.38 -0.67 -19.31
N GLN A 374 14.62 -1.71 -18.91
CA GLN A 374 14.44 -2.92 -19.72
C GLN A 374 13.31 -2.79 -20.75
N PHE A 375 12.28 -1.99 -20.46
CA PHE A 375 11.09 -1.82 -21.30
C PHE A 375 10.96 -0.40 -21.84
N ASP A 376 12.07 0.23 -22.22
CA ASP A 376 12.07 1.62 -22.69
C ASP A 376 11.08 1.86 -23.83
N GLY A 377 10.38 3.00 -23.79
CA GLY A 377 9.30 3.37 -24.71
C GLY A 377 7.98 2.61 -24.52
N LYS A 378 7.88 1.62 -23.60
CA LYS A 378 6.65 0.88 -23.33
C LYS A 378 5.92 1.42 -22.09
N PRO A 379 4.57 1.42 -22.05
CA PRO A 379 3.82 1.80 -20.87
C PRO A 379 4.12 0.89 -19.67
N ILE A 380 4.37 1.51 -18.50
CA ILE A 380 4.61 0.81 -17.22
C ILE A 380 3.48 1.15 -16.26
N LYS A 381 2.70 0.14 -15.85
CA LYS A 381 1.68 0.27 -14.79
C LYS A 381 2.24 -0.31 -13.50
N SER A 382 2.18 0.44 -12.40
CA SER A 382 2.73 0.02 -11.11
C SER A 382 1.67 0.09 -10.01
N ALA A 383 1.42 -1.06 -9.39
CA ALA A 383 0.60 -1.27 -8.20
C ALA A 383 1.41 -1.95 -7.09
N ILE A 384 2.68 -1.53 -6.93
CA ILE A 384 3.57 -2.01 -5.87
C ILE A 384 3.32 -1.22 -4.58
N GLY A 385 2.90 -1.90 -3.51
CA GLY A 385 2.75 -1.33 -2.17
C GLY A 385 3.99 -1.54 -1.29
N ILE A 386 4.22 -0.66 -0.31
CA ILE A 386 5.31 -0.82 0.65
C ILE A 386 4.84 -1.69 1.83
N ALA A 387 5.58 -2.76 2.14
CA ALA A 387 5.26 -3.71 3.21
C ALA A 387 6.50 -4.40 3.75
N ARG A 388 6.50 -4.72 5.05
CA ARG A 388 7.47 -5.62 5.69
C ARG A 388 7.07 -7.08 5.43
N GLY A 389 7.97 -8.01 5.75
CA GLY A 389 7.74 -9.44 5.54
C GLY A 389 8.41 -10.00 4.29
N ALA A 390 9.18 -9.19 3.57
CA ALA A 390 10.08 -9.66 2.53
C ALA A 390 11.11 -10.66 3.11
N PRO A 391 11.47 -11.72 2.37
CA PRO A 391 12.53 -12.63 2.79
C PRO A 391 13.87 -11.91 2.97
N ASP A 392 14.75 -12.50 3.79
CA ASP A 392 16.13 -12.04 3.91
C ASP A 392 16.81 -12.00 2.53
N GLY A 393 17.55 -10.95 2.23
CA GLY A 393 18.20 -10.75 0.93
C GLY A 393 17.67 -9.54 0.15
N ASP A 394 18.29 -9.26 -1.01
CA ASP A 394 17.97 -8.08 -1.83
C ASP A 394 16.87 -8.41 -2.84
N VAL A 395 15.63 -8.40 -2.37
CA VAL A 395 14.44 -8.75 -3.19
C VAL A 395 14.25 -7.80 -4.37
N ALA A 396 14.69 -6.54 -4.23
CA ALA A 396 14.63 -5.57 -5.31
C ALA A 396 15.56 -5.95 -6.47
N LYS A 397 16.78 -6.46 -6.17
CA LYS A 397 17.67 -7.03 -7.18
C LYS A 397 17.09 -8.27 -7.84
N VAL A 398 16.44 -9.16 -7.07
CA VAL A 398 15.76 -10.33 -7.65
C VAL A 398 14.66 -9.90 -8.64
N GLY A 399 13.83 -8.92 -8.25
CA GLY A 399 12.83 -8.34 -9.14
C GLY A 399 13.44 -7.71 -10.39
N ALA A 400 14.57 -6.99 -10.26
CA ALA A 400 15.30 -6.41 -11.38
C ALA A 400 15.85 -7.48 -12.34
N SER A 401 16.43 -8.57 -11.81
CA SER A 401 16.89 -9.71 -12.61
C SER A 401 15.74 -10.39 -13.35
N LEU A 402 14.58 -10.53 -12.71
CA LEU A 402 13.38 -11.06 -13.36
C LEU A 402 12.91 -10.17 -14.52
N LEU A 403 12.88 -8.85 -14.32
CA LEU A 403 12.52 -7.90 -15.38
C LEU A 403 13.49 -7.97 -16.58
N GLN A 404 14.79 -8.13 -16.32
CA GLN A 404 15.79 -8.31 -17.38
C GLN A 404 15.54 -9.58 -18.21
N GLN A 405 15.13 -10.67 -17.59
CA GLN A 405 14.81 -11.92 -18.32
C GLN A 405 13.45 -11.84 -19.00
N LEU A 406 12.46 -11.24 -18.36
CA LEU A 406 11.13 -11.02 -18.92
C LEU A 406 11.17 -10.16 -20.19
N ALA A 407 12.09 -9.19 -20.27
CA ALA A 407 12.31 -8.37 -21.46
C ALA A 407 12.88 -9.15 -22.66
N LYS A 408 13.42 -10.35 -22.44
CA LYS A 408 13.88 -11.26 -23.51
C LYS A 408 12.77 -12.17 -24.03
N LEU A 409 11.55 -12.02 -23.52
CA LEU A 409 10.37 -12.80 -23.91
C LEU A 409 9.46 -11.93 -24.79
N SER A 410 8.71 -12.53 -25.72
CA SER A 410 7.69 -11.82 -26.50
C SER A 410 6.47 -11.45 -25.64
N GLY A 411 6.30 -12.14 -24.52
CA GLY A 411 5.30 -11.94 -23.49
C GLY A 411 5.48 -13.00 -22.41
N GLY A 412 5.07 -12.69 -21.18
CA GLY A 412 5.30 -13.59 -20.05
C GLY A 412 4.92 -13.01 -18.70
N ARG A 413 5.20 -13.77 -17.65
CA ARG A 413 4.98 -13.41 -16.26
C ARG A 413 6.16 -13.85 -15.41
N ALA A 414 6.57 -13.00 -14.48
CA ALA A 414 7.56 -13.30 -13.47
C ALA A 414 6.96 -13.09 -12.07
N GLU A 415 7.30 -13.95 -11.12
CA GLU A 415 6.76 -13.90 -9.77
C GLU A 415 7.84 -14.24 -8.73
N ILE A 416 7.76 -13.54 -7.59
CA ILE A 416 8.45 -13.86 -6.35
C ILE A 416 7.36 -14.16 -5.33
N ASN A 417 7.38 -15.37 -4.77
CA ASN A 417 6.49 -15.81 -3.71
C ASN A 417 7.35 -16.30 -2.54
N ASP A 418 7.48 -15.47 -1.51
CA ASP A 418 8.54 -15.56 -0.49
C ASP A 418 9.91 -15.74 -1.17
N THR A 419 10.60 -16.87 -0.92
CA THR A 419 11.90 -17.16 -1.52
C THR A 419 11.82 -17.84 -2.88
N GLN A 420 10.61 -18.20 -3.34
CA GLN A 420 10.40 -18.93 -4.59
C GLN A 420 10.24 -17.97 -5.76
N VAL A 421 11.10 -18.14 -6.76
CA VAL A 421 11.14 -17.31 -7.97
C VAL A 421 10.64 -18.14 -9.15
N SER A 422 9.73 -17.59 -9.94
CA SER A 422 9.27 -18.23 -11.17
C SER A 422 9.18 -17.26 -12.34
N ILE A 423 9.32 -17.80 -13.55
CA ILE A 423 9.11 -17.07 -14.80
C ILE A 423 8.46 -17.97 -15.84
N SER A 424 7.56 -17.43 -16.64
CA SER A 424 6.92 -18.11 -17.76
C SER A 424 6.75 -17.18 -18.95
N GLY A 425 6.64 -17.75 -20.15
CA GLY A 425 6.42 -17.00 -21.39
C GLY A 425 6.99 -17.68 -22.61
N VAL A 426 7.20 -16.90 -23.68
CA VAL A 426 7.81 -17.36 -24.93
C VAL A 426 9.03 -16.50 -25.22
N GLY A 427 10.17 -17.13 -25.50
CA GLY A 427 11.40 -16.42 -25.84
C GLY A 427 11.25 -15.56 -27.09
N LEU A 428 11.97 -14.44 -27.13
CA LEU A 428 12.25 -13.73 -28.40
C LEU A 428 13.14 -14.60 -29.30
N ALA A 429 13.39 -14.13 -30.53
CA ALA A 429 14.19 -14.86 -31.50
C ALA A 429 15.52 -15.36 -30.89
N ASN A 430 15.78 -16.66 -31.01
CA ASN A 430 16.95 -17.36 -30.46
C ASN A 430 17.09 -17.38 -28.92
N VAL A 431 16.08 -16.98 -28.16
CA VAL A 431 16.07 -17.08 -26.69
C VAL A 431 15.45 -18.41 -26.28
N THR A 432 16.21 -19.25 -25.57
CA THR A 432 15.74 -20.56 -25.09
C THR A 432 15.36 -20.53 -23.61
N GLY A 433 14.42 -21.38 -23.21
CA GLY A 433 14.05 -21.53 -21.80
C GLY A 433 15.22 -22.03 -20.94
N ALA A 434 16.12 -22.83 -21.52
CA ALA A 434 17.34 -23.28 -20.86
C ALA A 434 18.31 -22.12 -20.55
N ALA A 435 18.52 -21.20 -21.49
CA ALA A 435 19.37 -20.03 -21.30
C ALA A 435 18.79 -19.07 -20.23
N VAL A 436 17.48 -18.87 -20.24
CA VAL A 436 16.79 -18.07 -19.19
C VAL A 436 16.96 -18.73 -17.82
N ARG A 437 16.80 -20.06 -17.72
CA ARG A 437 16.99 -20.81 -16.47
C ARG A 437 18.41 -20.67 -15.93
N GLU A 438 19.42 -20.86 -16.78
CA GLU A 438 20.83 -20.75 -16.38
C GLU A 438 21.16 -19.34 -15.88
N GLN A 439 20.72 -18.30 -16.60
CA GLN A 439 20.96 -16.91 -16.21
C GLN A 439 20.25 -16.53 -14.90
N LEU A 440 19.01 -17.00 -14.69
CA LEU A 440 18.32 -16.77 -13.42
C LEU A 440 18.99 -17.52 -12.28
N ALA A 441 19.29 -18.81 -12.44
CA ALA A 441 19.92 -19.61 -11.40
C ALA A 441 21.26 -19.02 -10.94
N GLY A 442 22.05 -18.44 -11.85
CA GLY A 442 23.30 -17.75 -11.52
C GLY A 442 23.13 -16.35 -10.89
N ALA A 443 21.97 -15.71 -11.05
CA ALA A 443 21.71 -14.35 -10.57
C ALA A 443 21.00 -14.31 -9.21
N LEU A 444 20.34 -15.39 -8.78
CA LEU A 444 19.57 -15.42 -7.54
C LEU A 444 20.50 -15.49 -6.30
N PRO A 445 20.46 -14.50 -5.39
CA PRO A 445 21.16 -14.58 -4.11
C PRO A 445 20.42 -15.53 -3.15
N ALA A 446 21.16 -16.18 -2.24
CA ALA A 446 20.52 -16.90 -1.13
C ALA A 446 19.64 -15.95 -0.30
N PRO A 447 18.46 -16.38 0.19
CA PRO A 447 17.86 -17.72 0.15
C PRO A 447 16.91 -17.95 -1.04
N PHE A 448 16.93 -17.12 -2.08
CA PHE A 448 16.01 -17.24 -3.21
C PHE A 448 16.32 -18.49 -4.06
N THR A 449 15.28 -19.24 -4.40
CA THR A 449 15.39 -20.45 -5.22
C THR A 449 14.45 -20.38 -6.42
N LEU A 450 14.92 -20.92 -7.54
CA LEU A 450 14.14 -20.99 -8.78
C LEU A 450 13.14 -22.14 -8.71
N ALA A 451 11.86 -21.82 -8.51
CA ALA A 451 10.77 -22.79 -8.40
C ALA A 451 10.35 -23.36 -9.76
N ALA A 452 10.17 -22.48 -10.75
CA ALA A 452 9.70 -22.86 -12.08
C ALA A 452 10.24 -21.92 -13.15
N VAL A 453 10.65 -22.50 -14.28
CA VAL A 453 10.94 -21.77 -15.53
C VAL A 453 10.17 -22.46 -16.63
N ASP A 454 8.99 -21.91 -16.95
CA ASP A 454 8.09 -22.39 -18.01
C ASP A 454 8.17 -21.43 -19.21
N VAL A 455 9.37 -21.35 -19.78
CA VAL A 455 9.67 -20.50 -20.93
C VAL A 455 9.81 -21.40 -22.14
N ARG A 456 8.92 -21.22 -23.12
CA ARG A 456 9.04 -21.87 -24.43
C ARG A 456 10.16 -21.21 -25.23
N ASP A 457 10.91 -22.01 -25.96
CA ASP A 457 11.95 -21.51 -26.85
C ASP A 457 11.35 -20.55 -27.88
N GLY A 458 12.02 -19.43 -28.10
CA GLY A 458 11.66 -18.49 -29.14
C GLY A 458 11.97 -19.03 -30.53
N PRO A 459 11.40 -18.41 -31.58
CA PRO A 459 11.64 -18.83 -32.95
C PRO A 459 13.13 -18.70 -33.31
N VAL A 460 13.65 -19.66 -34.06
CA VAL A 460 14.99 -19.58 -34.62
C VAL A 460 14.99 -18.55 -35.76
N SER A 461 15.94 -17.62 -35.74
CA SER A 461 16.13 -16.67 -36.85
C SER A 461 17.62 -16.34 -37.03
N PRO A 462 18.19 -16.44 -38.24
CA PRO A 462 17.50 -16.78 -39.49
C PRO A 462 17.09 -18.26 -39.54
N TYR A 463 15.87 -18.51 -40.01
CA TYR A 463 15.33 -19.86 -40.15
C TYR A 463 15.90 -20.52 -41.40
N ALA A 464 16.85 -21.43 -41.23
CA ALA A 464 17.62 -21.99 -42.34
C ALA A 464 17.22 -23.42 -42.69
N PHE A 465 17.07 -23.69 -44.00
CA PHE A 465 16.91 -25.02 -44.59
C PHE A 465 17.88 -25.17 -45.76
N SER A 466 18.44 -26.36 -45.94
CA SER A 466 19.28 -26.69 -47.09
C SER A 466 18.99 -28.09 -47.62
N LEU A 467 18.86 -28.18 -48.95
CA LEU A 467 18.84 -29.41 -49.71
C LEU A 467 20.11 -29.47 -50.57
N GLN A 468 20.87 -30.55 -50.48
CA GLN A 468 22.07 -30.76 -51.29
C GLN A 468 21.94 -32.07 -52.08
N LYS A 469 21.98 -32.00 -53.42
CA LYS A 469 21.97 -33.12 -54.34
C LYS A 469 23.38 -33.35 -54.90
N GLN A 470 24.00 -34.48 -54.55
CA GLN A 470 25.34 -34.84 -54.99
C GLN A 470 25.55 -36.35 -54.91
N ASP A 471 26.26 -36.93 -55.88
CA ASP A 471 26.68 -38.34 -55.88
C ASP A 471 25.56 -39.35 -55.60
N GLY A 472 24.40 -39.18 -56.25
CA GLY A 472 23.24 -40.06 -56.07
C GLY A 472 22.59 -39.97 -54.69
N ARG A 473 22.84 -38.90 -53.94
CA ARG A 473 22.25 -38.64 -52.62
C ARG A 473 21.63 -37.25 -52.56
N VAL A 474 20.60 -37.12 -51.74
CA VAL A 474 19.94 -35.85 -51.42
C VAL A 474 19.93 -35.68 -49.92
N ARG A 475 20.71 -34.72 -49.41
CA ARG A 475 20.77 -34.42 -47.97
C ARG A 475 19.87 -33.24 -47.64
N LEU A 476 18.98 -33.44 -46.69
CA LEU A 476 18.10 -32.42 -46.12
C LEU A 476 18.65 -32.00 -44.75
N SER A 477 18.92 -30.72 -44.55
CA SER A 477 19.48 -30.19 -43.30
C SER A 477 18.89 -28.84 -42.93
N GLY A 478 19.00 -28.45 -41.66
CA GLY A 478 18.41 -27.21 -41.13
C GLY A 478 17.19 -27.46 -40.24
N TYR A 479 16.23 -26.53 -40.27
CA TYR A 479 15.10 -26.52 -39.35
C TYR A 479 13.76 -26.85 -40.03
N VAL A 480 12.87 -27.51 -39.27
CA VAL A 480 11.48 -27.81 -39.62
C VAL A 480 10.54 -27.48 -38.44
N PRO A 481 9.30 -27.02 -38.67
CA PRO A 481 8.45 -26.48 -37.61
C PRO A 481 7.98 -27.53 -36.61
N ASP A 482 7.72 -28.76 -37.08
CA ASP A 482 7.28 -29.87 -36.24
C ASP A 482 7.64 -31.22 -36.88
N ASP A 483 7.39 -32.30 -36.15
CA ASP A 483 7.65 -33.66 -36.63
C ASP A 483 6.75 -34.08 -37.81
N ALA A 484 5.56 -33.50 -37.95
CA ALA A 484 4.68 -33.79 -39.07
C ALA A 484 5.24 -33.18 -40.36
N ALA A 485 5.62 -31.91 -40.32
CA ALA A 485 6.34 -31.22 -41.37
C ALA A 485 7.64 -31.93 -41.77
N ARG A 486 8.39 -32.44 -40.79
CA ARG A 486 9.60 -33.25 -41.04
C ARG A 486 9.27 -34.49 -41.88
N ARG A 487 8.23 -35.24 -41.50
CA ARG A 487 7.78 -36.42 -42.25
C ARG A 487 7.27 -36.06 -43.63
N ASP A 488 6.49 -34.99 -43.77
CA ASP A 488 5.94 -34.55 -45.04
C ASP A 488 7.04 -34.15 -46.02
N LEU A 489 8.06 -33.44 -45.53
CA LEU A 489 9.20 -33.01 -46.33
C LEU A 489 10.04 -34.20 -46.79
N ILE A 490 10.32 -35.17 -45.90
CA ILE A 490 11.03 -36.40 -46.26
C ILE A 490 10.23 -37.23 -47.28
N SER A 491 8.92 -37.36 -47.08
CA SER A 491 8.03 -38.09 -47.99
C SER A 491 7.97 -37.45 -49.38
N ALA A 492 7.84 -36.12 -49.44
CA ALA A 492 7.87 -35.37 -50.70
C ALA A 492 9.24 -35.50 -51.39
N ALA A 493 10.34 -35.42 -50.65
CA ALA A 493 11.67 -35.62 -51.21
C ALA A 493 11.84 -37.04 -51.76
N SER A 494 11.42 -38.06 -51.01
CA SER A 494 11.52 -39.46 -51.41
C SER A 494 10.65 -39.77 -52.64
N SER A 495 9.55 -39.04 -52.82
CA SER A 495 8.69 -39.14 -54.00
C SER A 495 9.27 -38.44 -55.23
N ALA A 496 9.96 -37.31 -55.05
CA ALA A 496 10.53 -36.53 -56.14
C ALA A 496 11.90 -37.06 -56.61
N PHE A 497 12.78 -37.42 -55.69
CA PHE A 497 14.15 -37.87 -55.95
C PHE A 497 14.22 -39.39 -56.01
N VAL A 498 13.74 -39.97 -57.12
CA VAL A 498 13.57 -41.42 -57.29
C VAL A 498 14.90 -42.15 -57.51
N THR A 499 15.89 -41.47 -58.09
CA THR A 499 17.18 -42.11 -58.40
C THR A 499 18.22 -41.96 -57.30
N GLU A 500 17.98 -41.04 -56.37
CA GLU A 500 18.85 -40.67 -55.27
C GLU A 500 18.37 -41.24 -53.92
N THR A 501 19.31 -41.44 -52.99
CA THR A 501 18.99 -41.77 -51.61
C THR A 501 18.78 -40.50 -50.79
N VAL A 502 17.63 -40.36 -50.13
CA VAL A 502 17.33 -39.20 -49.27
C VAL A 502 17.92 -39.41 -47.87
N GLU A 503 18.79 -38.50 -47.45
CA GLU A 503 19.40 -38.42 -46.12
C GLU A 503 18.78 -37.28 -45.31
N ASP A 504 18.40 -37.58 -44.07
CA ASP A 504 17.70 -36.65 -43.19
C ASP A 504 18.60 -36.20 -42.02
N SER A 505 18.88 -34.90 -41.97
CA SER A 505 19.63 -34.21 -40.92
C SER A 505 18.83 -33.00 -40.37
N LEU A 506 17.50 -33.05 -40.43
CA LEU A 506 16.61 -31.96 -40.04
C LEU A 506 16.35 -31.93 -38.53
N LYS A 507 16.31 -30.72 -37.96
CA LYS A 507 16.00 -30.46 -36.54
C LYS A 507 14.66 -29.74 -36.41
N VAL A 508 13.86 -30.13 -35.42
CA VAL A 508 12.60 -29.45 -35.13
C VAL A 508 12.86 -28.14 -34.38
N ALA A 509 12.35 -27.02 -34.89
CA ALA A 509 12.36 -25.72 -34.23
C ALA A 509 11.29 -24.78 -34.81
N ASP A 510 10.74 -23.91 -33.96
CA ASP A 510 9.87 -22.81 -34.36
C ASP A 510 10.62 -21.72 -35.14
N GLY A 511 9.90 -20.89 -35.89
CA GLY A 511 10.46 -19.80 -36.71
C GLY A 511 10.29 -19.97 -38.22
N ALA A 512 9.65 -21.06 -38.65
CA ALA A 512 9.36 -21.29 -40.07
C ALA A 512 8.49 -20.15 -40.65
N PRO A 513 8.84 -19.61 -41.83
CA PRO A 513 7.97 -18.71 -42.57
C PRO A 513 6.59 -19.32 -42.85
N LYS A 514 5.61 -18.46 -43.16
CA LYS A 514 4.27 -18.92 -43.53
C LYS A 514 4.32 -19.82 -44.77
N ASP A 515 3.67 -20.97 -44.68
CA ASP A 515 3.60 -22.00 -45.73
C ASP A 515 4.98 -22.56 -46.16
N PHE A 516 6.02 -22.42 -45.31
CA PHE A 516 7.41 -22.77 -45.64
C PHE A 516 7.57 -24.20 -46.19
N VAL A 517 7.05 -25.19 -45.47
CA VAL A 517 7.15 -26.61 -45.85
C VAL A 517 6.45 -26.87 -47.18
N LYS A 518 5.27 -26.29 -47.38
CA LYS A 518 4.49 -26.41 -48.62
C LYS A 518 5.23 -25.79 -49.81
N SER A 519 5.80 -24.60 -49.63
CA SER A 519 6.61 -23.95 -50.65
C SER A 519 7.87 -24.76 -50.99
N LEU A 520 8.56 -25.32 -49.99
CA LEU A 520 9.73 -26.16 -50.22
C LEU A 520 9.38 -27.45 -50.98
N THR A 521 8.37 -28.19 -50.54
CA THR A 521 8.00 -29.47 -51.17
C THR A 521 7.53 -29.30 -52.62
N ALA A 522 6.90 -28.16 -52.94
CA ALA A 522 6.53 -27.81 -54.31
C ALA A 522 7.74 -27.67 -55.25
N THR A 523 8.92 -27.30 -54.74
CA THR A 523 10.13 -27.14 -55.56
C THR A 523 10.84 -28.46 -55.89
N PHE A 524 10.60 -29.52 -55.11
CA PHE A 524 11.35 -30.78 -55.25
C PHE A 524 11.26 -31.44 -56.63
N PRO A 525 10.10 -31.47 -57.32
CA PRO A 525 10.03 -32.01 -58.68
C PRO A 525 10.95 -31.30 -59.67
N ALA A 526 11.08 -29.97 -59.58
CA ALA A 526 11.99 -29.20 -60.42
C ALA A 526 13.46 -29.48 -60.07
N LEU A 527 13.77 -29.62 -58.77
CA LEU A 527 15.12 -29.94 -58.31
C LEU A 527 15.56 -31.36 -58.66
N ALA A 528 14.62 -32.31 -58.71
CA ALA A 528 14.90 -33.70 -59.07
C ALA A 528 15.49 -33.83 -60.48
N ARG A 529 15.15 -32.90 -61.38
CA ARG A 529 15.63 -32.84 -62.78
C ARG A 529 17.08 -32.37 -62.92
N LEU A 530 17.64 -31.74 -61.88
CA LEU A 530 19.01 -31.23 -61.89
C LEU A 530 20.02 -32.38 -61.77
N TRP A 531 21.21 -32.23 -62.35
CA TRP A 531 22.29 -33.22 -62.21
C TRP A 531 22.86 -33.21 -60.79
N SER A 532 23.22 -32.03 -60.30
CA SER A 532 23.70 -31.79 -58.93
C SER A 532 23.40 -30.36 -58.52
N GLY A 533 23.45 -30.08 -57.22
CA GLY A 533 23.36 -28.71 -56.75
C GLY A 533 22.89 -28.59 -55.31
N SER A 534 22.64 -27.36 -54.89
CA SER A 534 22.10 -27.03 -53.59
C SER A 534 20.97 -26.01 -53.70
N LEU A 535 20.00 -26.16 -52.82
CA LEU A 535 18.99 -25.16 -52.52
C LEU A 535 19.15 -24.77 -51.06
N THR A 536 19.20 -23.47 -50.79
CA THR A 536 19.23 -22.93 -49.43
C THR A 536 18.08 -21.96 -49.26
N ALA A 537 17.26 -22.18 -48.24
CA ALA A 537 16.26 -21.23 -47.79
C ALA A 537 16.71 -20.60 -46.48
N LYS A 538 16.69 -19.26 -46.41
CA LYS A 538 17.01 -18.46 -45.23
C LYS A 538 15.84 -17.51 -44.97
N ASP A 539 15.12 -17.75 -43.88
CA ASP A 539 13.80 -17.17 -43.64
C ASP A 539 12.91 -17.35 -44.89
N ALA A 540 12.30 -16.28 -45.41
CA ALA A 540 11.45 -16.34 -46.61
C ALA A 540 12.22 -16.23 -47.94
N THR A 541 13.55 -16.31 -47.94
CA THR A 541 14.39 -16.15 -49.14
C THR A 541 14.98 -17.48 -49.56
N LEU A 542 14.95 -17.78 -50.86
CA LEU A 542 15.42 -19.03 -51.44
C LEU A 542 16.48 -18.76 -52.52
N SER A 543 17.58 -19.49 -52.42
CA SER A 543 18.71 -19.44 -53.35
C SER A 543 19.01 -20.85 -53.86
N VAL A 544 19.39 -20.95 -55.12
CA VAL A 544 19.71 -22.20 -55.81
C VAL A 544 21.03 -22.04 -56.53
N ASP A 545 21.94 -22.99 -56.33
CA ASP A 545 23.17 -23.13 -57.10
C ASP A 545 23.30 -24.58 -57.57
N ALA A 546 23.13 -24.80 -58.87
CA ALA A 546 22.98 -26.13 -59.43
C ALA A 546 23.44 -26.24 -60.89
N LEU A 547 23.55 -27.49 -61.33
CA LEU A 547 23.88 -27.87 -62.70
C LEU A 547 22.75 -28.73 -63.26
N ALA A 548 22.19 -28.31 -64.39
CA ALA A 548 21.25 -29.09 -65.20
C ALA A 548 21.99 -30.09 -66.10
N ILE A 549 21.26 -31.04 -66.68
CA ILE A 549 21.83 -32.06 -67.56
C ILE A 549 22.11 -31.49 -68.96
N TYR A 550 21.29 -30.55 -69.43
CA TYR A 550 21.41 -29.86 -70.73
C TYR A 550 20.80 -28.45 -70.65
N ASP A 551 21.07 -27.59 -71.64
CA ASP A 551 20.68 -26.17 -71.57
C ASP A 551 19.16 -25.97 -71.43
N LYS A 552 18.36 -26.67 -72.24
CA LYS A 552 16.90 -26.50 -72.23
C LYS A 552 16.27 -26.96 -70.90
N SER A 553 16.82 -27.97 -70.21
CA SER A 553 16.34 -28.35 -68.88
C SER A 553 16.70 -27.28 -67.83
N ALA A 554 17.83 -26.58 -67.95
CA ALA A 554 18.14 -25.46 -67.05
C ALA A 554 17.06 -24.37 -67.12
N ASP A 555 16.64 -23.97 -68.32
CA ASP A 555 15.60 -22.95 -68.51
C ASP A 555 14.23 -23.39 -67.98
N GLN A 556 13.85 -24.65 -68.25
CA GLN A 556 12.59 -25.21 -67.75
C GLN A 556 12.58 -25.29 -66.22
N VAL A 557 13.66 -25.77 -65.61
CA VAL A 557 13.78 -25.87 -64.15
C VAL A 557 13.73 -24.48 -63.51
N ARG A 558 14.38 -23.45 -64.08
CA ARG A 558 14.27 -22.07 -63.55
C ARG A 558 12.82 -21.58 -63.52
N LYS A 559 12.06 -21.86 -64.59
CA LYS A 559 10.64 -21.50 -64.65
C LYS A 559 9.81 -22.28 -63.64
N GLU A 560 10.00 -23.60 -63.56
CA GLU A 560 9.29 -24.46 -62.61
C GLU A 560 9.57 -24.06 -61.15
N LEU A 561 10.82 -23.70 -60.82
CA LEU A 561 11.18 -23.19 -59.51
C LEU A 561 10.49 -21.86 -59.18
N ALA A 562 10.39 -20.95 -60.16
CA ALA A 562 9.67 -19.68 -59.99
C ALA A 562 8.17 -19.88 -59.79
N ASP A 563 7.57 -20.83 -60.52
CA ASP A 563 6.16 -21.18 -60.37
C ASP A 563 5.89 -21.90 -59.04
N ALA A 564 6.85 -22.68 -58.55
CA ALA A 564 6.72 -23.52 -57.34
C ALA A 564 7.08 -22.82 -56.03
N SER A 565 7.90 -21.75 -56.04
CA SER A 565 8.42 -21.14 -54.82
C SER A 565 7.34 -20.53 -53.91
N GLY A 566 6.16 -20.21 -54.46
CA GLY A 566 5.02 -19.72 -53.70
C GLY A 566 5.36 -18.45 -52.91
N ASN A 567 5.29 -18.51 -51.58
CA ASN A 567 5.60 -17.38 -50.70
C ASN A 567 7.11 -17.15 -50.50
N LEU A 568 7.98 -18.03 -50.99
CA LEU A 568 9.42 -17.86 -50.88
C LEU A 568 9.92 -16.97 -52.02
N LYS A 569 10.64 -15.92 -51.64
CA LYS A 569 11.27 -14.99 -52.58
C LYS A 569 12.55 -15.63 -53.15
N LEU A 570 12.61 -15.79 -54.46
CA LEU A 570 13.84 -16.17 -55.16
C LEU A 570 14.83 -14.99 -55.16
N ASP A 571 16.09 -15.27 -54.79
CA ASP A 571 17.17 -14.28 -54.75
C ASP A 571 18.26 -14.62 -55.77
N GLU A 572 19.14 -15.57 -55.45
CA GLU A 572 20.16 -16.07 -56.39
C GLU A 572 19.76 -17.43 -56.96
N VAL A 573 19.31 -17.48 -58.21
CA VAL A 573 19.03 -18.74 -58.94
C VAL A 573 20.08 -18.95 -60.02
N LYS A 574 21.16 -19.63 -59.66
CA LYS A 574 22.28 -19.99 -60.54
C LYS A 574 22.11 -21.44 -60.98
N ILE A 575 21.67 -21.64 -62.22
CA ILE A 575 21.59 -22.97 -62.83
C ILE A 575 22.48 -22.98 -64.06
N GLY A 576 23.59 -23.70 -63.99
CA GLY A 576 24.47 -23.96 -65.13
C GLY A 576 24.11 -25.29 -65.81
N VAL A 577 24.96 -25.75 -66.72
CA VAL A 577 24.88 -27.09 -67.30
C VAL A 577 26.10 -27.88 -66.85
N LYS A 578 25.91 -29.17 -66.55
CA LYS A 578 27.01 -30.05 -66.16
C LYS A 578 28.08 -30.13 -67.25
N PRO A 579 29.35 -30.38 -66.90
CA PRO A 579 30.37 -30.72 -67.88
C PRO A 579 29.99 -31.95 -68.71
N GLU A 580 30.43 -32.00 -69.97
CA GLU A 580 30.23 -33.16 -70.81
C GLU A 580 30.83 -34.42 -70.16
N SER A 581 30.03 -35.47 -70.05
CA SER A 581 30.44 -36.72 -69.44
C SER A 581 31.10 -37.64 -70.47
N PRO A 582 32.08 -38.48 -70.09
CA PRO A 582 32.72 -39.40 -71.01
C PRO A 582 31.70 -40.32 -71.71
N PRO A 583 31.91 -40.64 -73.01
CA PRO A 583 31.07 -41.60 -73.71
C PRO A 583 31.07 -42.96 -73.00
N LEU A 584 29.91 -43.62 -72.98
CA LEU A 584 29.78 -44.98 -72.50
C LEU A 584 30.16 -45.97 -73.62
N PRO A 585 30.87 -47.06 -73.31
CA PRO A 585 31.00 -48.17 -74.24
C PRO A 585 29.63 -48.71 -74.66
N LEU A 586 29.47 -49.11 -75.92
CA LEU A 586 28.19 -49.60 -76.46
C LEU A 586 27.58 -50.72 -75.60
N ALA A 587 28.40 -51.63 -75.09
CA ALA A 587 27.96 -52.74 -74.23
C ALA A 587 27.39 -52.29 -72.87
N GLU A 588 27.72 -51.08 -72.41
CA GLU A 588 27.23 -50.51 -71.15
C GLU A 588 25.95 -49.69 -71.33
N CYS A 589 25.59 -49.35 -72.57
CA CYS A 589 24.42 -48.52 -72.87
C CYS A 589 23.09 -49.19 -72.51
N GLN A 590 22.91 -50.46 -72.89
CA GLN A 590 21.70 -51.19 -72.55
C GLN A 590 21.50 -51.33 -71.02
N PRO A 591 22.50 -51.81 -70.25
CA PRO A 591 22.42 -51.83 -68.78
C PRO A 591 22.19 -50.47 -68.14
N ALA A 592 22.71 -49.38 -68.72
CA ALA A 592 22.53 -48.04 -68.18
C ALA A 592 21.06 -47.57 -68.29
N PHE A 593 20.39 -47.81 -69.42
CA PHE A 593 18.96 -47.51 -69.57
C PHE A 593 18.10 -48.40 -68.66
N GLU A 594 18.38 -49.70 -68.63
CA GLU A 594 17.67 -50.65 -67.75
C GLU A 594 17.83 -50.26 -66.28
N GLY A 595 19.02 -49.83 -65.86
CA GLY A 595 19.29 -49.40 -64.49
C GLY A 595 18.48 -48.17 -64.06
N LEU A 596 18.17 -47.25 -64.99
CA LEU A 596 17.28 -46.11 -64.72
C LEU A 596 15.81 -46.53 -64.68
N LEU A 597 15.37 -47.35 -65.63
CA LEU A 597 13.99 -47.84 -65.71
C LEU A 597 13.64 -48.85 -64.60
N ALA A 598 14.64 -49.47 -63.98
CA ALA A 598 14.48 -50.27 -62.77
C ALA A 598 14.19 -49.40 -61.53
N LYS A 599 14.65 -48.14 -61.53
CA LYS A 599 14.45 -47.19 -60.42
C LYS A 599 13.12 -46.44 -60.53
N GLY A 600 12.61 -46.21 -61.74
CA GLY A 600 11.37 -45.47 -61.96
C GLY A 600 10.69 -45.81 -63.29
N ARG A 601 9.45 -45.35 -63.47
CA ARG A 601 8.68 -45.59 -64.71
C ARG A 601 8.33 -44.27 -65.39
N ILE A 602 8.39 -44.25 -66.72
CA ILE A 602 7.85 -43.15 -67.53
C ILE A 602 6.32 -43.26 -67.53
N ARG A 603 5.68 -42.19 -67.08
CA ARG A 603 4.22 -42.06 -66.92
C ARG A 603 3.67 -41.04 -67.90
N PHE A 604 2.38 -41.19 -68.17
CA PHE A 604 1.64 -40.34 -69.09
C PHE A 604 0.31 -39.94 -68.45
N ALA A 605 -0.26 -38.82 -68.89
CA ALA A 605 -1.62 -38.45 -68.50
C ALA A 605 -2.62 -39.54 -68.94
N THR A 606 -3.71 -39.70 -68.17
CA THR A 606 -4.71 -40.75 -68.38
C THR A 606 -5.26 -40.70 -69.81
N GLY A 607 -5.22 -41.83 -70.53
CA GLY A 607 -5.67 -41.92 -71.92
C GLY A 607 -4.84 -41.13 -72.94
N SER A 608 -3.71 -40.54 -72.53
CA SER A 608 -2.90 -39.63 -73.36
C SER A 608 -1.48 -40.16 -73.58
N ALA A 609 -0.80 -39.54 -74.54
CA ALA A 609 0.63 -39.66 -74.80
C ALA A 609 1.43 -38.46 -74.24
N GLU A 610 0.78 -37.55 -73.53
CA GLU A 610 1.42 -36.45 -72.82
C GLU A 610 2.22 -36.98 -71.62
N LEU A 611 3.52 -36.68 -71.59
CA LEU A 611 4.43 -37.08 -70.52
C LEU A 611 4.03 -36.42 -69.21
N SER A 612 3.90 -37.20 -68.14
CA SER A 612 3.56 -36.64 -66.83
C SER A 612 4.78 -35.96 -66.20
N ARG A 613 4.53 -34.92 -65.38
CA ARG A 613 5.60 -34.14 -64.73
C ARG A 613 6.51 -35.02 -63.86
N GLU A 614 5.96 -36.05 -63.23
CA GLU A 614 6.68 -37.02 -62.40
C GLU A 614 7.72 -37.82 -63.21
N SER A 615 7.61 -37.85 -64.53
CA SER A 615 8.52 -38.59 -65.41
C SER A 615 9.71 -37.75 -65.88
N LEU A 616 9.63 -36.43 -65.77
CA LEU A 616 10.60 -35.51 -66.37
C LEU A 616 12.01 -35.73 -65.79
N ALA A 617 12.13 -35.90 -64.47
CA ALA A 617 13.43 -36.17 -63.85
C ALA A 617 14.07 -37.47 -64.36
N LEU A 618 13.28 -38.56 -64.45
CA LEU A 618 13.76 -39.83 -65.01
C LEU A 618 14.16 -39.68 -66.49
N LEU A 619 13.37 -38.94 -67.27
CA LEU A 619 13.66 -38.67 -68.68
C LEU A 619 14.92 -37.83 -68.86
N ASP A 620 15.15 -36.83 -67.99
CA ASP A 620 16.38 -36.04 -67.98
C ASP A 620 17.60 -36.93 -67.67
N HIS A 621 17.49 -37.90 -66.76
CA HIS A 621 18.54 -38.91 -66.54
C HIS A 621 18.73 -39.86 -67.74
N ILE A 622 17.65 -40.23 -68.44
CA ILE A 622 17.71 -41.01 -69.68
C ILE A 622 18.43 -40.22 -70.79
N VAL A 623 18.17 -38.92 -70.90
CA VAL A 623 18.89 -38.01 -71.79
C VAL A 623 20.39 -38.01 -71.46
N ASP A 624 20.76 -37.95 -70.17
CA ASP A 624 22.18 -38.05 -69.76
C ASP A 624 22.85 -39.34 -70.26
N VAL A 625 22.17 -40.48 -70.13
CA VAL A 625 22.67 -41.77 -70.66
C VAL A 625 22.75 -41.73 -72.19
N ALA A 626 21.72 -41.22 -72.87
CA ALA A 626 21.69 -41.13 -74.33
C ALA A 626 22.78 -40.19 -74.90
N GLN A 627 23.12 -39.11 -74.20
CA GLN A 627 24.23 -38.22 -74.55
C GLN A 627 25.59 -38.94 -74.47
N ARG A 628 25.74 -39.88 -73.53
CA ARG A 628 26.97 -40.68 -73.36
C ARG A 628 27.03 -41.85 -74.34
N CYS A 629 25.90 -42.41 -74.72
CA CYS A 629 25.77 -43.55 -75.64
C CYS A 629 25.79 -43.11 -77.11
N LYS A 630 26.84 -42.40 -77.57
CA LYS A 630 26.86 -41.72 -78.88
C LYS A 630 26.82 -42.65 -80.09
N GLU A 631 27.23 -43.90 -79.95
CA GLU A 631 27.30 -44.88 -81.04
C GLU A 631 26.07 -45.80 -81.10
N ALA A 632 25.19 -45.72 -80.10
CA ALA A 632 24.00 -46.58 -80.00
C ALA A 632 22.89 -46.11 -80.94
N GLU A 633 22.31 -47.05 -81.70
CA GLU A 633 20.95 -46.93 -82.25
C GLU A 633 19.96 -47.43 -81.20
N ILE A 634 18.91 -46.66 -80.91
CA ILE A 634 18.01 -46.90 -79.78
C ILE A 634 16.57 -47.02 -80.28
N ALA A 635 15.95 -48.19 -80.10
CA ALA A 635 14.52 -48.34 -80.22
C ALA A 635 13.83 -48.04 -78.89
N ILE A 636 12.85 -47.13 -78.91
CA ILE A 636 12.00 -46.81 -77.78
C ILE A 636 10.68 -47.55 -78.00
N GLU A 637 10.44 -48.57 -77.18
CA GLU A 637 9.30 -49.48 -77.32
C GLU A 637 8.21 -49.13 -76.29
N GLY A 638 7.00 -48.86 -76.77
CA GLY A 638 5.84 -48.61 -75.92
C GLY A 638 4.96 -49.85 -75.73
N HIS A 639 4.46 -50.06 -74.51
CA HIS A 639 3.57 -51.16 -74.18
C HIS A 639 2.35 -50.71 -73.37
N THR A 640 1.22 -51.40 -73.53
CA THR A 640 -0.02 -51.23 -72.76
C THR A 640 -0.38 -52.50 -72.00
N ASP A 641 -1.37 -52.41 -71.12
CA ASP A 641 -2.07 -53.60 -70.60
C ASP A 641 -3.14 -54.07 -71.61
N ASN A 642 -3.89 -55.11 -71.24
CA ASN A 642 -4.95 -55.68 -72.07
C ASN A 642 -6.31 -54.96 -71.97
N VAL A 643 -6.36 -53.74 -71.41
CA VAL A 643 -7.62 -53.01 -71.23
C VAL A 643 -7.81 -52.06 -72.41
N GLY A 644 -8.99 -52.13 -73.04
CA GLY A 644 -9.33 -51.33 -74.22
C GLY A 644 -9.22 -52.12 -75.53
N ASP A 645 -9.41 -51.42 -76.66
CA ASP A 645 -9.26 -52.01 -77.99
C ASP A 645 -7.78 -52.21 -78.34
N GLU A 646 -7.45 -53.31 -79.01
CA GLU A 646 -6.07 -53.66 -79.36
C GLU A 646 -5.45 -52.63 -80.31
N ALA A 647 -6.20 -52.14 -81.30
CA ALA A 647 -5.69 -51.16 -82.26
C ALA A 647 -5.45 -49.80 -81.58
N ASP A 648 -6.35 -49.39 -80.67
CA ASP A 648 -6.17 -48.18 -79.85
C ASP A 648 -4.95 -48.29 -78.94
N ASN A 649 -4.72 -49.47 -78.36
CA ASN A 649 -3.55 -49.75 -77.51
C ASN A 649 -2.22 -49.72 -78.30
N ILE A 650 -2.22 -50.23 -79.53
CA ILE A 650 -1.08 -50.13 -80.44
C ILE A 650 -0.78 -48.66 -80.79
N ASP A 651 -1.80 -47.89 -81.17
CA ASP A 651 -1.63 -46.47 -81.50
C ASP A 651 -1.16 -45.65 -80.28
N LEU A 652 -1.79 -45.85 -79.12
CA LEU A 652 -1.44 -45.16 -77.88
C LEU A 652 0.01 -45.45 -77.45
N SER A 653 0.43 -46.72 -77.50
CA SER A 653 1.80 -47.10 -77.16
C SER A 653 2.84 -46.48 -78.11
N LYS A 654 2.54 -46.43 -79.42
CA LYS A 654 3.40 -45.78 -80.41
C LYS A 654 3.51 -44.27 -80.18
N ARG A 655 2.39 -43.58 -79.93
CA ARG A 655 2.39 -42.14 -79.61
C ARG A 655 3.18 -41.83 -78.34
N ARG A 656 3.08 -42.69 -77.32
CA ARG A 656 3.86 -42.58 -76.09
C ARG A 656 5.36 -42.72 -76.33
N ALA A 657 5.78 -43.71 -77.11
CA ALA A 657 7.18 -43.86 -77.51
C ALA A 657 7.68 -42.64 -78.32
N ALA A 658 6.86 -42.12 -79.23
CA ALA A 658 7.19 -40.93 -80.01
C ALA A 658 7.31 -39.67 -79.13
N ALA A 659 6.49 -39.53 -78.09
CA ALA A 659 6.60 -38.43 -77.13
C ALA A 659 7.93 -38.47 -76.36
N VAL A 660 8.42 -39.66 -76.02
CA VAL A 660 9.74 -39.85 -75.39
C VAL A 660 10.87 -39.49 -76.37
N VAL A 661 10.79 -39.92 -77.64
CA VAL A 661 11.75 -39.49 -78.69
C VAL A 661 11.76 -37.97 -78.81
N SER A 662 10.59 -37.33 -78.86
CA SER A 662 10.46 -35.87 -78.95
C SER A 662 11.14 -35.20 -77.76
N TYR A 663 10.93 -35.71 -76.54
CA TYR A 663 11.57 -35.19 -75.35
C TYR A 663 13.10 -35.26 -75.42
N ILE A 664 13.63 -36.40 -75.88
CA ILE A 664 15.07 -36.62 -76.00
C ILE A 664 15.68 -35.75 -77.12
N SER A 665 14.96 -35.56 -78.22
CA SER A 665 15.35 -34.67 -79.32
C SER A 665 15.45 -33.20 -78.88
N GLU A 666 14.53 -32.76 -78.01
CA GLU A 666 14.55 -31.43 -77.43
C GLU A 666 15.80 -31.15 -76.56
N ALA A 667 16.48 -32.20 -76.11
CA ALA A 667 17.76 -32.12 -75.41
C ALA A 667 18.98 -32.11 -76.36
N GLY A 668 18.75 -32.04 -77.68
CA GLY A 668 19.79 -31.92 -78.70
C GLY A 668 20.37 -33.24 -79.20
N ILE A 669 19.77 -34.38 -78.86
CA ILE A 669 20.21 -35.69 -79.36
C ILE A 669 19.62 -35.96 -80.74
N ASP A 670 20.45 -36.47 -81.65
CA ASP A 670 20.07 -36.77 -83.04
C ASP A 670 19.00 -37.88 -83.11
N THR A 671 17.85 -37.56 -83.71
CA THR A 671 16.71 -38.46 -83.87
C THR A 671 16.92 -39.52 -84.94
N SER A 672 17.91 -39.35 -85.84
CA SER A 672 18.26 -40.36 -86.83
C SER A 672 18.66 -41.70 -86.19
N ARG A 673 19.11 -41.65 -84.93
CA ARG A 673 19.54 -42.79 -84.12
C ARG A 673 18.43 -43.41 -83.29
N MET A 674 17.19 -42.93 -83.44
CA MET A 674 16.06 -43.34 -82.60
C MET A 674 14.86 -43.80 -83.42
N THR A 675 14.27 -44.92 -83.03
CA THR A 675 13.01 -45.42 -83.59
C THR A 675 11.95 -45.56 -82.51
N SER A 676 10.75 -45.01 -82.70
CA SER A 676 9.61 -45.23 -81.78
C SER A 676 8.71 -46.35 -82.28
N GLU A 677 8.56 -47.42 -81.48
CA GLU A 677 7.74 -48.58 -81.80
C GLU A 677 6.63 -48.77 -80.75
N GLY A 678 5.44 -49.19 -81.19
CA GLY A 678 4.30 -49.44 -80.30
C GLY A 678 3.83 -50.89 -80.41
N TYR A 679 3.90 -51.61 -79.30
CA TYR A 679 3.55 -53.03 -79.24
C TYR A 679 2.20 -53.29 -78.57
N GLY A 680 1.53 -52.25 -78.08
CA GLY A 680 0.24 -52.38 -77.39
C GLY A 680 0.33 -53.44 -76.29
N GLN A 681 -0.64 -54.34 -76.28
CA GLN A 681 -0.75 -55.43 -75.31
C GLN A 681 -0.01 -56.72 -75.73
N ASN A 682 0.69 -56.72 -76.87
CA ASN A 682 1.13 -57.96 -77.54
C ASN A 682 2.47 -58.50 -77.02
N ARG A 683 3.15 -57.76 -76.14
CA ARG A 683 4.39 -58.19 -75.44
C ARG A 683 4.27 -57.95 -73.92
N PRO A 684 3.42 -58.73 -73.21
CA PRO A 684 3.28 -58.60 -71.76
C PRO A 684 4.51 -59.18 -71.04
N VAL A 685 4.97 -58.49 -70.00
CA VAL A 685 6.04 -58.95 -69.09
C VAL A 685 5.50 -59.53 -67.79
N ALA A 686 4.20 -59.34 -67.54
CA ALA A 686 3.48 -59.88 -66.38
C ALA A 686 2.05 -60.29 -66.77
N SER A 687 1.40 -61.11 -65.93
CA SER A 687 -0.01 -61.45 -66.12
C SER A 687 -0.88 -60.18 -66.10
N ASN A 688 -1.86 -60.11 -67.01
CA ASN A 688 -2.84 -59.03 -67.05
C ASN A 688 -4.03 -59.26 -66.09
N ASP A 689 -4.04 -60.36 -65.34
CA ASP A 689 -5.15 -60.73 -64.47
C ASP A 689 -5.16 -59.87 -63.18
N SER A 690 -4.00 -59.42 -62.72
CA SER A 690 -3.86 -58.54 -61.55
C SER A 690 -3.64 -57.08 -61.95
N ALA A 691 -4.01 -56.16 -61.05
CA ALA A 691 -3.75 -54.74 -61.25
C ALA A 691 -2.24 -54.43 -61.28
N GLU A 692 -1.47 -55.14 -60.47
CA GLU A 692 -0.01 -55.04 -60.37
C GLU A 692 0.65 -55.47 -61.67
N GLY A 693 0.21 -56.60 -62.25
CA GLY A 693 0.73 -57.12 -63.51
C GLY A 693 0.35 -56.23 -64.70
N ARG A 694 -0.89 -55.73 -64.75
CA ARG A 694 -1.28 -54.68 -65.71
C ARG A 694 -0.44 -53.42 -65.57
N ALA A 695 -0.05 -53.03 -64.35
CA ALA A 695 0.82 -51.88 -64.16
C ALA A 695 2.23 -52.13 -64.70
N GLN A 696 2.77 -53.34 -64.54
CA GLN A 696 4.07 -53.73 -65.12
C GLN A 696 4.06 -53.72 -66.65
N ASN A 697 2.93 -54.09 -67.28
CA ASN A 697 2.79 -54.09 -68.73
C ASN A 697 2.71 -52.69 -69.34
N ARG A 698 2.18 -51.69 -68.60
CA ARG A 698 2.20 -50.28 -69.02
C ARG A 698 3.58 -49.65 -68.81
N ARG A 699 4.48 -49.82 -69.78
CA ARG A 699 5.90 -49.42 -69.67
C ARG A 699 6.46 -48.88 -70.99
N ILE A 700 7.63 -48.25 -70.88
CA ILE A 700 8.50 -47.87 -72.00
C ILE A 700 9.81 -48.63 -71.81
N GLU A 701 10.31 -49.26 -72.87
CA GLU A 701 11.62 -49.90 -72.91
C GLU A 701 12.55 -49.19 -73.89
N PHE A 702 13.84 -49.28 -73.62
CA PHE A 702 14.89 -48.77 -74.48
C PHE A 702 15.74 -49.96 -74.91
N VAL A 703 15.82 -50.20 -76.21
CA VAL A 703 16.55 -51.32 -76.80
C VAL A 703 17.67 -50.77 -77.68
N VAL A 704 18.91 -51.02 -77.27
CA VAL A 704 20.11 -50.72 -78.04
C VAL A 704 20.27 -51.79 -79.13
N LYS A 705 20.37 -51.37 -80.40
CA LYS A 705 20.46 -52.26 -81.58
C LYS A 705 21.89 -52.67 -81.93
#